data_AF-A0A6H5IPR6-F1
#
_entry.id   AF-A0A6H5IPR6-F1
#
_cell.length_a   1.000
_cell.length_b   1.000
_cell.length_c   1.000
_cell.angle_alpha   90.00
_cell.angle_beta   90.00
_cell.angle_gamma   90.00
#
_symmetry.space_group_name_H-M   'P 1'
#
loop_
_entity.id
_entity.type
_entity.pdbx_description
1 polymer ?
#
loop_
_entity_poly.entity_id
_entity_poly.type
_entity_poly.pdbx_seq_one_letter_code
_entity_poly.pdbx_strand_id
1 'polypeptide(L)'
;MVADATSTCQVLSGTQVAKSIRESLAKDVQRVQKDFPSYLPGLAIVQVGGREDSNVYIRMKIKAATEIGIKATHVKLPNTTTEHELLSALDKLNNDPNTHGIIVQMPLDSVNKIDSHLVTDFVSPAKDVDGLNTINEGRVAIGDMTGFLPCTPNGCMELIKQSGVTIQGATAVVLGRSKIVGTPVAELLKWHNATVTVCHSRTKDLPKVVATADILVVGIGQPELVKGSWIKPGAVVIDCGINAIPDPTKKSGQRLVGDVAYDEAFQVASYITPVPGGVGPMTVAMLMKNTVLSAQRQAERLMSTEWNMRLLNLKIERPVPSDIAISRAHEPKPITLLAEEIGLLQNEFSPYGSKKAKVNLNVLKRLANQQNGKYVVVAGITPTPLGEGKSTTTLGLIQALTGHKRTNSIGTLRQPSQGPTFGVKGGAAGGGYAQVCDKDIYENSVFYRSKPISSSQVIPMEEFNLHLTGDIHAVTAANNLMAAQIDARYFHEETQSDKALFDRLVPTVKGVRKFSKIQLRRLAKLGIDKTDPNSLSPEEQRRFARLDIDPKNIPFTRVENVRYFKIGRFYLAVVDINDRYLRKITIGQSSTEKGLTRESSFKISVGSEVMAILALATDVEDMKRRLGNMVVAFSKTGEPLTADDFGMTGAMSILMKDAIEPTLMQSLEGTPVLVHAGPFANIAHGCSSVLADAIALKLVGPKGVVVTEAGFGSDIGMEKFFDIKCRTSGLKPDAVVLVATIRALKMHGGGPPVTPGSPLKKEYVEENVELIRNGLPNLIKHISNGVKFGVPVVVAINAHSTDTPAELELVKEAAIANGATSAVVCTHWADGGQGALDLADAVINVTGQPSDFHFLYELDLSIEDKINKIAREMYGAGEVELADKVKQKIEEYNKLGYNQLPLCMAKTSNSLTGDPNVKNAPTGFKLNITDIFVSVGAGFVVPMVGEIMMMPGLPTRPAIYDMDWNSETDEIEGLF
;
A
#
# COMPACT_ATOMS: atom_id res chain seq x y z
N MET A 1 0.99 -44.01 -61.03
CA MET A 1 -0.44 -43.88 -61.41
C MET A 1 -0.77 -42.40 -61.42
N VAL A 2 -1.65 -41.95 -62.33
CA VAL A 2 -2.11 -40.56 -62.34
C VAL A 2 -3.15 -40.40 -61.23
N ALA A 3 -2.96 -39.42 -60.35
CA ALA A 3 -3.97 -39.02 -59.38
C ALA A 3 -4.81 -37.90 -59.99
N ASP A 4 -5.93 -38.27 -60.59
CA ASP A 4 -6.94 -37.29 -61.03
C ASP A 4 -7.58 -36.66 -59.79
N ALA A 5 -7.34 -35.36 -59.61
CA ALA A 5 -7.81 -34.62 -58.44
C ALA A 5 -8.23 -33.20 -58.87
N THR A 6 -9.44 -33.09 -59.43
CA THR A 6 -10.12 -31.81 -59.66
C THR A 6 -10.57 -31.21 -58.32
N SER A 7 -9.61 -30.76 -57.50
CA SER A 7 -9.87 -30.10 -56.23
C SER A 7 -10.47 -28.72 -56.48
N THR A 8 -11.80 -28.61 -56.43
CA THR A 8 -12.51 -27.33 -56.47
C THR A 8 -12.05 -26.45 -55.32
N CYS A 9 -11.55 -25.25 -55.64
CA CYS A 9 -11.04 -24.31 -54.65
C CYS A 9 -12.08 -23.97 -53.57
N GLN A 10 -11.67 -23.97 -52.31
CA GLN A 10 -12.54 -23.70 -51.17
C GLN A 10 -12.30 -22.30 -50.61
N VAL A 11 -13.39 -21.60 -50.26
CA VAL A 11 -13.32 -20.24 -49.72
C VAL A 11 -13.03 -20.28 -48.22
N LEU A 12 -11.86 -19.80 -47.81
CA LEU A 12 -11.50 -19.58 -46.41
C LEU A 12 -12.26 -18.36 -45.86
N SER A 13 -13.53 -18.59 -45.50
CA SER A 13 -14.41 -17.55 -44.97
C SER A 13 -14.03 -17.18 -43.53
N GLY A 14 -13.07 -16.27 -43.40
CA GLY A 14 -12.69 -15.71 -42.10
C GLY A 14 -13.84 -15.03 -41.35
N THR A 15 -14.94 -14.66 -42.04
CA THR A 15 -16.19 -14.25 -41.39
C THR A 15 -16.87 -15.38 -40.61
N GLN A 16 -16.82 -16.62 -41.11
CA GLN A 16 -17.34 -17.80 -40.39
C GLN A 16 -16.40 -18.21 -39.25
N VAL A 17 -15.09 -18.26 -39.51
CA VAL A 17 -14.08 -18.60 -38.48
C VAL A 17 -14.09 -17.56 -37.35
N ALA A 18 -14.15 -16.27 -37.66
CA ALA A 18 -14.32 -15.18 -36.69
C ALA A 18 -15.65 -15.24 -35.93
N LYS A 19 -16.70 -15.87 -36.48
CA LYS A 19 -17.93 -16.12 -35.72
C LYS A 19 -17.70 -17.21 -34.66
N SER A 20 -17.19 -18.38 -35.07
CA SER A 20 -16.88 -19.51 -34.17
C SER A 20 -15.99 -19.09 -32.99
N ILE A 21 -14.92 -18.35 -33.26
CA ILE A 21 -13.97 -17.90 -32.23
C ILE A 21 -14.66 -16.98 -31.22
N ARG A 22 -15.52 -16.06 -31.65
CA ARG A 22 -16.22 -15.13 -30.75
C ARG A 22 -17.31 -15.85 -29.93
N GLU A 23 -17.96 -16.87 -30.49
CA GLU A 23 -18.87 -17.76 -29.75
C GLU A 23 -18.14 -18.62 -28.70
N SER A 24 -16.87 -18.97 -28.92
CA SER A 24 -16.03 -19.60 -27.90
C SER A 24 -15.65 -18.59 -26.80
N LEU A 25 -15.15 -17.41 -27.18
CA LEU A 25 -14.76 -16.36 -26.23
C LEU A 25 -15.91 -15.93 -25.32
N ALA A 26 -17.14 -15.86 -25.85
CA ALA A 26 -18.33 -15.54 -25.04
C ALA A 26 -18.56 -16.59 -23.93
N LYS A 27 -18.34 -17.88 -24.22
CA LYS A 27 -18.44 -18.96 -23.23
C LYS A 27 -17.31 -18.90 -22.20
N ASP A 28 -16.10 -18.52 -22.61
CA ASP A 28 -14.97 -18.34 -21.70
C ASP A 28 -15.15 -17.15 -20.76
N VAL A 29 -15.70 -16.03 -21.23
CA VAL A 29 -16.05 -14.89 -20.36
C VAL A 29 -17.15 -15.28 -19.37
N GLN A 30 -18.20 -15.97 -19.82
CA GLN A 30 -19.27 -16.48 -18.95
C GLN A 30 -18.80 -17.57 -17.97
N ARG A 31 -17.72 -18.30 -18.30
CA ARG A 31 -17.09 -19.27 -17.39
C ARG A 31 -16.39 -18.53 -16.24
N VAL A 32 -15.46 -17.63 -16.55
CA VAL A 32 -14.72 -16.88 -15.52
C VAL A 32 -15.65 -15.98 -14.68
N GLN A 33 -16.75 -15.47 -15.26
CA GLN A 33 -17.78 -14.73 -14.49
C GLN A 33 -18.51 -15.54 -13.41
N LYS A 34 -18.51 -16.88 -13.47
CA LYS A 34 -19.08 -17.72 -12.40
C LYS A 34 -18.13 -17.82 -11.22
N ASP A 35 -16.84 -17.93 -11.50
CA ASP A 35 -15.78 -18.11 -10.50
C ASP A 35 -15.36 -16.76 -9.89
N PHE A 36 -15.43 -15.67 -10.66
CA PHE A 36 -15.15 -14.29 -10.24
C PHE A 36 -16.23 -13.33 -10.80
N PRO A 37 -17.32 -13.05 -10.06
CA PRO A 37 -18.45 -12.25 -10.55
C PRO A 37 -18.14 -10.81 -10.97
N SER A 38 -17.02 -10.23 -10.52
CA SER A 38 -16.52 -8.93 -11.00
C SER A 38 -15.69 -9.00 -12.29
N TYR A 39 -15.59 -10.17 -12.92
CA TYR A 39 -14.87 -10.33 -14.18
C TYR A 39 -15.60 -9.63 -15.34
N LEU A 40 -15.00 -8.55 -15.85
CA LEU A 40 -15.48 -7.84 -17.02
C LEU A 40 -14.30 -7.38 -17.88
N PRO A 41 -13.96 -8.12 -18.95
CA PRO A 41 -12.91 -7.70 -19.89
C PRO A 41 -13.21 -6.31 -20.48
N GLY A 42 -12.20 -5.47 -20.60
CA GLY A 42 -12.35 -4.09 -21.06
C GLY A 42 -11.40 -3.76 -22.21
N LEU A 43 -11.93 -3.17 -23.28
CA LEU A 43 -11.20 -2.77 -24.47
C LEU A 43 -11.31 -1.26 -24.69
N ALA A 44 -10.20 -0.53 -24.61
CA ALA A 44 -10.12 0.86 -24.99
C ALA A 44 -9.75 1.00 -26.47
N ILE A 45 -10.60 1.66 -27.24
CA ILE A 45 -10.40 1.95 -28.66
C ILE A 45 -10.11 3.44 -28.79
N VAL A 46 -8.85 3.80 -29.07
CA VAL A 46 -8.41 5.19 -29.17
C VAL A 46 -8.46 5.64 -30.63
N GLN A 47 -9.18 6.72 -30.92
CA GLN A 47 -9.28 7.32 -32.24
C GLN A 47 -8.85 8.78 -32.16
N VAL A 48 -7.92 9.20 -33.03
CA VAL A 48 -7.66 10.62 -33.30
C VAL A 48 -8.37 10.99 -34.60
N GLY A 49 -9.10 12.10 -34.60
CA GLY A 49 -9.84 12.59 -35.77
C GLY A 49 -11.18 11.91 -36.02
N GLY A 50 -11.57 11.76 -37.28
CA GLY A 50 -12.95 11.43 -37.66
C GLY A 50 -13.17 10.66 -38.95
N ARG A 51 -12.12 10.24 -39.69
CA ARG A 51 -12.22 9.48 -40.96
C ARG A 51 -13.32 8.39 -40.97
N GLU A 52 -14.04 8.29 -42.08
CA GLU A 52 -15.21 7.41 -42.19
C GLU A 52 -14.85 5.92 -42.24
N ASP A 53 -13.74 5.55 -42.88
CA ASP A 53 -13.22 4.17 -42.91
C ASP A 53 -12.91 3.65 -41.49
N SER A 54 -12.20 4.45 -40.70
CA SER A 54 -11.93 4.24 -39.29
C SER A 54 -13.23 4.03 -38.48
N ASN A 55 -14.25 4.86 -38.70
CA ASN A 55 -15.55 4.74 -38.03
C ASN A 55 -16.28 3.40 -38.33
N VAL A 56 -16.10 2.82 -39.53
CA VAL A 56 -16.66 1.48 -39.86
C VAL A 56 -16.00 0.40 -39.01
N TYR A 57 -14.66 0.36 -38.96
CA TYR A 57 -13.92 -0.63 -38.17
C TYR A 57 -14.18 -0.50 -36.67
N ILE A 58 -14.30 0.72 -36.14
CA ILE A 58 -14.64 0.95 -34.73
C ILE A 58 -16.03 0.37 -34.40
N ARG A 59 -17.04 0.58 -35.26
CA ARG A 59 -18.37 -0.04 -35.07
C ARG A 59 -18.32 -1.58 -35.08
N MET A 60 -17.50 -2.18 -35.94
CA MET A 60 -17.28 -3.63 -35.97
C MET A 60 -16.61 -4.14 -34.68
N LYS A 61 -15.58 -3.45 -34.19
CA LYS A 61 -14.89 -3.78 -32.93
C LYS A 61 -15.84 -3.69 -31.73
N ILE A 62 -16.61 -2.60 -31.61
CA ILE A 62 -17.60 -2.43 -30.53
C ILE A 62 -18.66 -3.54 -30.57
N LYS A 63 -19.26 -3.81 -31.74
CA LYS A 63 -20.25 -4.89 -31.89
C LYS A 63 -19.68 -6.25 -31.49
N ALA A 64 -18.47 -6.57 -31.95
CA ALA A 64 -17.81 -7.83 -31.60
C ALA A 64 -17.48 -7.94 -30.11
N ALA A 65 -17.09 -6.84 -29.45
CA ALA A 65 -16.90 -6.79 -28.02
C ALA A 65 -18.21 -7.05 -27.25
N THR A 66 -19.31 -6.38 -27.63
CA THR A 66 -20.64 -6.57 -27.00
C THR A 66 -21.15 -8.00 -27.15
N GLU A 67 -20.97 -8.64 -28.33
CA GLU A 67 -21.35 -10.04 -28.56
C GLU A 67 -20.60 -11.06 -27.69
N ILE A 68 -19.45 -10.69 -27.11
CA ILE A 68 -18.60 -11.54 -26.26
C ILE A 68 -18.80 -11.22 -24.75
N GLY A 69 -19.39 -10.07 -24.42
CA GLY A 69 -19.44 -9.55 -23.04
C GLY A 69 -18.23 -8.69 -22.65
N ILE A 70 -17.48 -8.16 -23.62
CA ILE A 70 -16.36 -7.23 -23.40
C ILE A 70 -16.90 -5.80 -23.35
N LYS A 71 -16.51 -5.03 -22.33
CA LYS A 71 -16.81 -3.60 -22.20
C LYS A 71 -15.90 -2.78 -23.12
N ALA A 72 -16.40 -2.38 -24.28
CA ALA A 72 -15.70 -1.48 -25.19
C ALA A 72 -15.88 0.00 -24.79
N THR A 73 -14.77 0.72 -24.67
CA THR A 73 -14.71 2.18 -24.41
C THR A 73 -14.10 2.87 -25.63
N HIS A 74 -14.86 3.74 -26.31
CA HIS A 74 -14.35 4.53 -27.44
C HIS A 74 -13.83 5.87 -26.95
N VAL A 75 -12.50 6.05 -26.99
CA VAL A 75 -11.81 7.29 -26.63
C VAL A 75 -11.57 8.07 -27.92
N LYS A 76 -12.47 9.00 -28.24
CA LYS A 76 -12.37 9.85 -29.43
C LYS A 76 -11.72 11.19 -29.08
N LEU A 77 -10.60 11.47 -29.75
CA LEU A 77 -9.78 12.68 -29.63
C LEU A 77 -9.91 13.52 -30.91
N PRO A 78 -9.90 14.86 -30.83
CA PRO A 78 -10.00 15.73 -32.01
C PRO A 78 -8.78 15.59 -32.94
N ASN A 79 -8.94 15.96 -34.21
CA ASN A 79 -7.81 16.01 -35.15
C ASN A 79 -6.78 17.12 -34.81
N THR A 80 -7.05 17.97 -33.82
CA THR A 80 -6.10 18.95 -33.27
C THR A 80 -5.22 18.38 -32.16
N THR A 81 -5.44 17.13 -31.73
CA THR A 81 -4.66 16.50 -30.65
C THR A 81 -3.18 16.39 -31.01
N THR A 82 -2.34 16.81 -30.07
CA THR A 82 -0.88 16.69 -30.11
C THR A 82 -0.42 15.30 -29.67
N GLU A 83 0.84 14.97 -29.98
CA GLU A 83 1.48 13.73 -29.52
C GLU A 83 1.45 13.60 -27.99
N HIS A 84 1.80 14.66 -27.26
CA HIS A 84 1.79 14.65 -25.79
C HIS A 84 0.40 14.40 -25.19
N GLU A 85 -0.65 15.00 -25.75
CA GLU A 85 -2.04 14.75 -25.31
C GLU A 85 -2.48 13.30 -25.58
N LEU A 86 -2.08 12.73 -26.71
CA LEU A 86 -2.35 11.34 -27.06
C LEU A 86 -1.60 10.36 -26.13
N LEU A 87 -0.32 10.60 -25.86
CA LEU A 87 0.44 9.80 -24.89
C LEU A 87 -0.15 9.95 -23.47
N SER A 88 -0.60 11.15 -23.07
CA SER A 88 -1.30 11.37 -21.80
C SER A 88 -2.68 10.69 -21.74
N ALA A 89 -3.35 10.45 -22.89
CA ALA A 89 -4.57 9.66 -22.94
C ALA A 89 -4.26 8.15 -22.84
N LEU A 90 -3.18 7.68 -23.48
CA LEU A 90 -2.72 6.30 -23.40
C LEU A 90 -2.20 5.92 -22.02
N ASP A 91 -1.49 6.81 -21.33
CA ASP A 91 -1.03 6.60 -19.95
C ASP A 91 -2.21 6.30 -19.01
N LYS A 92 -3.28 7.10 -19.08
CA LYS A 92 -4.50 6.89 -18.28
C LYS A 92 -5.16 5.52 -18.54
N LEU A 93 -5.03 4.98 -19.75
CA LEU A 93 -5.54 3.65 -20.13
C LEU A 93 -4.58 2.53 -19.73
N ASN A 94 -3.27 2.76 -19.83
CA ASN A 94 -2.22 1.89 -19.28
C ASN A 94 -2.42 1.73 -17.76
N ASN A 95 -2.87 2.78 -17.07
CA ASN A 95 -3.00 2.86 -15.62
C ASN A 95 -4.41 2.53 -15.08
N ASP A 96 -5.44 2.41 -15.94
CA ASP A 96 -6.79 1.96 -15.54
C ASP A 96 -6.83 0.42 -15.37
N PRO A 97 -7.13 -0.13 -14.18
CA PRO A 97 -7.22 -1.59 -13.99
C PRO A 97 -8.37 -2.24 -14.77
N ASN A 98 -9.41 -1.49 -15.13
CA ASN A 98 -10.57 -2.00 -15.89
C ASN A 98 -10.29 -2.13 -17.39
N THR A 99 -9.28 -1.43 -17.90
CA THR A 99 -8.85 -1.48 -19.29
C THR A 99 -7.80 -2.58 -19.44
N HIS A 100 -8.19 -3.69 -20.08
CA HIS A 100 -7.37 -4.89 -20.23
C HIS A 100 -6.68 -4.95 -21.61
N GLY A 101 -7.35 -4.42 -22.63
CA GLY A 101 -6.80 -4.19 -23.96
C GLY A 101 -6.87 -2.73 -24.37
N ILE A 102 -5.85 -2.24 -25.05
CA ILE A 102 -5.81 -0.92 -25.69
C ILE A 102 -5.49 -1.15 -27.17
N ILE A 103 -6.20 -0.44 -28.05
CA ILE A 103 -5.87 -0.36 -29.47
C ILE A 103 -5.95 1.07 -29.96
N VAL A 104 -4.88 1.55 -30.59
CA VAL A 104 -4.86 2.82 -31.31
C VAL A 104 -5.34 2.58 -32.74
N GLN A 105 -6.40 3.26 -33.15
CA GLN A 105 -6.98 3.08 -34.48
C GLN A 105 -6.16 3.84 -35.53
N MET A 106 -5.32 3.08 -36.25
CA MET A 106 -4.50 3.58 -37.35
C MET A 106 -5.28 3.63 -38.68
N PRO A 107 -4.88 4.49 -39.64
CA PRO A 107 -3.93 5.60 -39.49
C PRO A 107 -4.53 6.74 -38.66
N LEU A 108 -3.68 7.51 -37.97
CA LEU A 108 -4.09 8.69 -37.22
C LEU A 108 -4.58 9.80 -38.18
N ASP A 109 -5.66 10.47 -37.80
CA ASP A 109 -6.24 11.62 -38.51
C ASP A 109 -6.01 12.88 -37.66
N SER A 110 -4.80 13.44 -37.74
CA SER A 110 -4.38 14.64 -37.02
C SER A 110 -3.74 15.66 -37.96
N VAL A 111 -3.92 16.94 -37.64
CA VAL A 111 -3.19 18.06 -38.29
C VAL A 111 -1.75 18.17 -37.78
N ASN A 112 -1.46 17.57 -36.61
CA ASN A 112 -0.12 17.53 -36.04
C ASN A 112 0.64 16.31 -36.58
N LYS A 113 1.96 16.47 -36.79
CA LYS A 113 2.83 15.32 -36.98
C LYS A 113 2.96 14.57 -35.65
N ILE A 114 2.60 13.29 -35.66
CA ILE A 114 2.67 12.37 -34.52
C ILE A 114 3.45 11.13 -34.97
N ASP A 115 4.43 10.67 -34.19
CA ASP A 115 5.12 9.41 -34.45
C ASP A 115 4.19 8.23 -34.11
N SER A 116 3.73 7.57 -35.17
CA SER A 116 2.85 6.42 -35.10
C SER A 116 3.47 5.20 -34.40
N HIS A 117 4.79 5.06 -34.45
CA HIS A 117 5.52 3.98 -33.78
C HIS A 117 5.64 4.27 -32.28
N LEU A 118 6.00 5.49 -31.90
CA LEU A 118 6.04 5.91 -30.49
C LEU A 118 4.67 5.70 -29.83
N VAL A 119 3.60 6.05 -30.54
CA VAL A 119 2.21 5.89 -30.07
C VAL A 119 1.79 4.44 -29.86
N THR A 120 2.19 3.49 -30.72
CA THR A 120 1.90 2.07 -30.51
C THR A 120 2.82 1.43 -29.46
N ASP A 121 4.08 1.85 -29.40
CA ASP A 121 5.07 1.34 -28.44
C ASP A 121 4.85 1.87 -27.01
N PHE A 122 4.16 3.00 -26.87
CA PHE A 122 3.71 3.54 -25.58
C PHE A 122 2.50 2.78 -25.00
N VAL A 123 1.81 1.94 -25.78
CA VAL A 123 0.84 0.99 -25.23
C VAL A 123 1.59 -0.07 -24.44
N SER A 124 1.26 -0.25 -23.17
CA SER A 124 1.93 -1.24 -22.30
C SER A 124 1.92 -2.64 -22.95
N PRO A 125 3.04 -3.39 -22.96
CA PRO A 125 3.07 -4.73 -23.56
C PRO A 125 2.04 -5.70 -22.98
N ALA A 126 1.60 -5.47 -21.73
CA ALA A 126 0.56 -6.24 -21.05
C ALA A 126 -0.88 -5.84 -21.43
N LYS A 127 -1.07 -4.78 -22.22
CA LYS A 127 -2.36 -4.27 -22.72
C LYS A 127 -2.39 -4.04 -24.23
N ASP A 128 -1.25 -4.15 -24.91
CA ASP A 128 -1.11 -4.18 -26.37
C ASP A 128 -1.75 -5.46 -26.91
N VAL A 129 -3.06 -5.39 -27.13
CA VAL A 129 -3.87 -6.49 -27.65
C VAL A 129 -3.88 -6.55 -29.17
N ASP A 130 -3.32 -5.55 -29.87
CA ASP A 130 -3.11 -5.60 -31.32
C ASP A 130 -1.78 -6.28 -31.69
N GLY A 131 -0.81 -6.28 -30.77
CA GLY A 131 0.50 -6.94 -30.86
C GLY A 131 1.57 -6.09 -31.56
N LEU A 132 1.48 -4.76 -31.43
CA LEU A 132 2.32 -3.79 -32.16
C LEU A 132 3.36 -3.07 -31.29
N ASN A 133 3.46 -3.41 -30.00
CA ASN A 133 4.56 -2.98 -29.13
C ASN A 133 5.85 -3.75 -29.48
N THR A 134 7.01 -3.09 -29.45
CA THR A 134 8.33 -3.66 -29.79
C THR A 134 8.67 -4.90 -28.95
N ILE A 135 8.19 -4.98 -27.71
CA ILE A 135 8.37 -6.15 -26.84
C ILE A 135 7.53 -7.34 -27.33
N ASN A 136 6.30 -7.13 -27.82
CA ASN A 136 5.49 -8.20 -28.41
C ASN A 136 6.00 -8.62 -29.80
N GLU A 137 6.34 -7.65 -30.68
CA GLU A 137 6.99 -7.95 -31.98
C GLU A 137 8.30 -8.74 -31.78
N GLY A 138 9.16 -8.29 -30.84
CA GLY A 138 10.46 -8.88 -30.55
C GLY A 138 10.37 -10.29 -29.97
N ARG A 139 9.38 -10.56 -29.09
CA ARG A 139 9.10 -11.90 -28.57
C ARG A 139 8.75 -12.89 -29.69
N VAL A 140 7.85 -12.51 -30.60
CA VAL A 140 7.49 -13.34 -31.77
C VAL A 140 8.70 -13.61 -32.66
N ALA A 141 9.60 -12.61 -32.83
CA ALA A 141 10.81 -12.78 -33.64
C ALA A 141 11.83 -13.78 -33.05
N ILE A 142 11.91 -13.90 -31.72
CA ILE A 142 12.78 -14.88 -31.02
C ILE A 142 12.09 -16.22 -30.70
N GLY A 143 10.80 -16.37 -31.04
CA GLY A 143 10.02 -17.58 -30.79
C GLY A 143 9.29 -17.62 -29.43
N ASP A 144 9.34 -16.55 -28.63
CA ASP A 144 8.54 -16.42 -27.41
C ASP A 144 7.07 -16.13 -27.76
N MET A 145 6.22 -17.14 -27.66
CA MET A 145 4.78 -17.04 -27.90
C MET A 145 3.98 -16.70 -26.63
N THR A 146 4.62 -16.29 -25.53
CA THR A 146 3.92 -15.88 -24.28
C THR A 146 3.38 -14.45 -24.31
N GLY A 147 3.87 -13.59 -25.21
CA GLY A 147 3.35 -12.25 -25.46
C GLY A 147 1.94 -12.23 -26.06
N PHE A 148 1.50 -11.08 -26.58
CA PHE A 148 0.34 -11.03 -27.47
C PHE A 148 0.78 -11.17 -28.92
N LEU A 149 0.16 -12.10 -29.66
CA LEU A 149 0.48 -12.31 -31.06
C LEU A 149 -0.21 -11.24 -31.93
N PRO A 150 0.48 -10.62 -32.91
CA PRO A 150 -0.08 -9.60 -33.79
C PRO A 150 -1.38 -10.04 -34.45
N CYS A 151 -2.44 -9.24 -34.35
CA CYS A 151 -3.81 -9.68 -34.65
C CYS A 151 -4.00 -10.20 -36.08
N THR A 152 -3.48 -9.48 -37.07
CA THR A 152 -3.62 -9.85 -38.49
C THR A 152 -2.78 -11.10 -38.82
N PRO A 153 -1.46 -11.17 -38.53
CA PRO A 153 -0.66 -12.39 -38.63
C PRO A 153 -1.26 -13.62 -37.92
N ASN A 154 -1.75 -13.49 -36.69
CA ASN A 154 -2.38 -14.58 -35.95
C ASN A 154 -3.69 -15.03 -36.63
N GLY A 155 -4.45 -14.08 -37.18
CA GLY A 155 -5.63 -14.36 -38.01
C GLY A 155 -5.30 -15.15 -39.28
N CYS A 156 -4.16 -14.85 -39.93
CA CYS A 156 -3.66 -15.64 -41.07
C CYS A 156 -3.29 -17.06 -40.65
N MET A 157 -2.55 -17.23 -39.54
CA MET A 157 -2.16 -18.55 -39.04
C MET A 157 -3.37 -19.43 -38.68
N GLU A 158 -4.44 -18.83 -38.14
CA GLU A 158 -5.69 -19.54 -37.88
C GLU A 158 -6.39 -19.94 -39.19
N LEU A 159 -6.49 -19.06 -40.19
CA LEU A 159 -7.05 -19.40 -41.50
C LEU A 159 -6.28 -20.51 -42.22
N ILE A 160 -4.95 -20.53 -42.10
CA ILE A 160 -4.10 -21.61 -42.63
C ILE A 160 -4.38 -22.93 -41.89
N LYS A 161 -4.58 -22.91 -40.56
CA LYS A 161 -4.97 -24.13 -39.81
C LYS A 161 -6.33 -24.66 -40.23
N GLN A 162 -7.30 -23.79 -40.54
CA GLN A 162 -8.63 -24.17 -41.01
C GLN A 162 -8.63 -24.78 -42.43
N SER A 163 -7.57 -24.61 -43.24
CA SER A 163 -7.44 -25.30 -44.55
C SER A 163 -6.98 -26.76 -44.44
N GLY A 164 -6.51 -27.19 -43.26
CA GLY A 164 -5.94 -28.52 -43.03
C GLY A 164 -4.55 -28.75 -43.63
N VAL A 165 -3.89 -27.71 -44.16
CA VAL A 165 -2.53 -27.85 -44.70
C VAL A 165 -1.50 -28.06 -43.58
N THR A 166 -0.59 -29.01 -43.77
CA THR A 166 0.54 -29.24 -42.85
C THR A 166 1.55 -28.11 -43.00
N ILE A 167 1.65 -27.22 -42.00
CA ILE A 167 2.59 -26.08 -42.02
C ILE A 167 4.06 -26.56 -41.87
N GLN A 168 4.28 -27.61 -41.07
CA GLN A 168 5.61 -28.17 -40.83
C GLN A 168 6.21 -28.74 -42.14
N GLY A 169 7.37 -28.21 -42.54
CA GLY A 169 8.07 -28.60 -43.77
C GLY A 169 7.53 -27.95 -45.05
N ALA A 170 6.42 -27.20 -45.00
CA ALA A 170 5.86 -26.52 -46.16
C ALA A 170 6.76 -25.37 -46.65
N THR A 171 6.75 -25.11 -47.96
CA THR A 171 7.35 -23.91 -48.55
C THR A 171 6.36 -22.76 -48.45
N ALA A 172 6.64 -21.77 -47.61
CA ALA A 172 5.80 -20.60 -47.43
C ALA A 172 6.41 -19.35 -48.08
N VAL A 173 5.62 -18.58 -48.83
CA VAL A 173 6.03 -17.32 -49.45
C VAL A 173 5.17 -16.19 -48.89
N VAL A 174 5.83 -15.14 -48.40
CA VAL A 174 5.18 -13.95 -47.83
C VAL A 174 5.49 -12.74 -48.69
N LEU A 175 4.50 -12.28 -49.46
CA LEU A 175 4.56 -11.08 -50.29
C LEU A 175 4.23 -9.84 -49.45
N GLY A 176 5.23 -9.34 -48.73
CA GLY A 176 5.10 -8.17 -47.87
C GLY A 176 6.19 -8.15 -46.80
N ARG A 177 6.68 -6.96 -46.46
CA ARG A 177 7.68 -6.74 -45.39
C ARG A 177 7.27 -5.63 -44.42
N SER A 178 5.97 -5.47 -44.24
CA SER A 178 5.38 -4.53 -43.27
C SER A 178 5.57 -5.06 -41.85
N LYS A 179 5.77 -4.15 -40.89
CA LYS A 179 5.72 -4.48 -39.45
C LYS A 179 4.41 -5.16 -39.06
N ILE A 180 3.29 -4.64 -39.55
CA ILE A 180 1.93 -5.06 -39.15
C ILE A 180 1.56 -6.48 -39.63
N VAL A 181 2.04 -6.92 -40.80
CA VAL A 181 1.60 -8.19 -41.42
C VAL A 181 2.76 -9.03 -41.91
N GLY A 182 3.57 -8.48 -42.83
CA GLY A 182 4.54 -9.27 -43.60
C GLY A 182 5.63 -9.91 -42.73
N THR A 183 6.28 -9.12 -41.88
CA THR A 183 7.37 -9.64 -41.04
C THR A 183 6.85 -10.62 -39.97
N PRO A 184 5.81 -10.32 -39.16
CA PRO A 184 5.42 -11.24 -38.10
C PRO A 184 4.69 -12.50 -38.61
N VAL A 185 4.00 -12.47 -39.75
CA VAL A 185 3.43 -13.71 -40.31
C VAL A 185 4.52 -14.65 -40.82
N ALA A 186 5.60 -14.10 -41.40
CA ALA A 186 6.78 -14.88 -41.77
C ALA A 186 7.46 -15.51 -40.55
N GLU A 187 7.59 -14.76 -39.46
CA GLU A 187 8.10 -15.27 -38.18
C GLU A 187 7.19 -16.36 -37.58
N LEU A 188 5.87 -16.15 -37.52
CA LEU A 188 4.93 -17.17 -37.04
C LEU A 188 4.98 -18.45 -37.88
N LEU A 189 5.11 -18.36 -39.21
CA LEU A 189 5.28 -19.51 -40.10
C LEU A 189 6.60 -20.26 -39.84
N LYS A 190 7.71 -19.52 -39.68
CA LYS A 190 9.03 -20.07 -39.34
C LYS A 190 8.98 -20.85 -38.02
N TRP A 191 8.34 -20.29 -36.99
CA TRP A 191 8.17 -20.95 -35.68
C TRP A 191 7.11 -22.07 -35.68
N HIS A 192 6.31 -22.21 -36.74
CA HIS A 192 5.51 -23.42 -37.04
C HIS A 192 6.25 -24.41 -37.97
N ASN A 193 7.58 -24.28 -38.10
CA ASN A 193 8.47 -25.13 -38.87
C ASN A 193 8.26 -25.12 -40.40
N ALA A 194 7.74 -24.03 -40.97
CA ALA A 194 7.72 -23.82 -42.42
C ALA A 194 9.08 -23.28 -42.94
N THR A 195 9.41 -23.59 -44.20
CA THR A 195 10.52 -22.94 -44.92
C THR A 195 10.01 -21.63 -45.53
N VAL A 196 10.36 -20.48 -44.94
CA VAL A 196 9.74 -19.19 -45.28
C VAL A 196 10.63 -18.32 -46.17
N THR A 197 10.09 -17.83 -47.29
CA THR A 197 10.70 -16.82 -48.16
C THR A 197 9.91 -15.51 -48.11
N VAL A 198 10.54 -14.43 -47.64
CA VAL A 198 9.93 -13.09 -47.60
C VAL A 198 10.26 -12.31 -48.86
N CYS A 199 9.24 -11.79 -49.53
CA CYS A 199 9.32 -11.07 -50.80
C CYS A 199 8.76 -9.64 -50.68
N HIS A 200 9.17 -8.77 -51.59
CA HIS A 200 8.68 -7.39 -51.68
C HIS A 200 8.68 -6.90 -53.14
N SER A 201 8.11 -5.71 -53.39
CA SER A 201 7.98 -5.09 -54.73
C SER A 201 9.29 -4.70 -55.44
N ARG A 202 10.42 -5.25 -54.99
CA ARG A 202 11.75 -5.13 -55.62
C ARG A 202 12.52 -6.48 -55.64
N THR A 203 11.89 -7.57 -55.22
CA THR A 203 12.42 -8.93 -55.39
C THR A 203 12.46 -9.24 -56.89
N LYS A 204 13.56 -9.80 -57.39
CA LYS A 204 13.66 -10.20 -58.81
C LYS A 204 12.82 -11.45 -59.04
N ASP A 205 12.13 -11.50 -60.18
CA ASP A 205 11.35 -12.66 -60.64
C ASP A 205 10.32 -13.16 -59.59
N LEU A 206 9.50 -12.22 -59.09
CA LEU A 206 8.39 -12.51 -58.17
C LEU A 206 7.50 -13.69 -58.62
N PRO A 207 7.07 -13.82 -59.90
CA PRO A 207 6.21 -14.93 -60.32
C PRO A 207 6.85 -16.29 -60.06
N LYS A 208 8.15 -16.45 -60.35
CA LYS A 208 8.88 -17.70 -60.14
C LYS A 208 9.05 -18.06 -58.66
N VAL A 209 9.17 -17.05 -57.78
CA VAL A 209 9.23 -17.30 -56.32
C VAL A 209 7.85 -17.67 -55.77
N VAL A 210 6.78 -17.01 -56.23
CA VAL A 210 5.40 -17.34 -55.82
C VAL A 210 5.01 -18.75 -56.26
N ALA A 211 5.49 -19.21 -57.42
CA ALA A 211 5.20 -20.53 -57.96
C ALA A 211 5.80 -21.72 -57.17
N THR A 212 6.64 -21.48 -56.15
CA THR A 212 7.11 -22.56 -55.24
C THR A 212 6.20 -22.78 -54.03
N ALA A 213 5.36 -21.80 -53.69
CA ALA A 213 4.62 -21.72 -52.44
C ALA A 213 3.57 -22.82 -52.28
N ASP A 214 3.65 -23.60 -51.21
CA ASP A 214 2.54 -24.40 -50.68
C ASP A 214 1.54 -23.50 -49.92
N ILE A 215 2.08 -22.49 -49.23
CA ILE A 215 1.34 -21.47 -48.47
C ILE A 215 1.79 -20.09 -48.95
N LEU A 216 0.86 -19.31 -49.50
CA LEU A 216 1.10 -17.96 -50.01
C LEU A 216 0.34 -16.94 -49.16
N VAL A 217 1.06 -16.01 -48.52
CA VAL A 217 0.47 -14.88 -47.79
C VAL A 217 0.80 -13.58 -48.49
N VAL A 218 -0.21 -12.77 -48.81
CA VAL A 218 -0.07 -11.56 -49.63
C VAL A 218 -0.53 -10.33 -48.85
N GLY A 219 0.33 -9.32 -48.78
CA GLY A 219 0.11 -8.06 -48.06
C GLY A 219 1.13 -7.01 -48.50
N ILE A 220 1.07 -6.67 -49.78
CA ILE A 220 2.01 -5.82 -50.51
C ILE A 220 1.42 -4.44 -50.85
N GLY A 221 0.10 -4.28 -50.76
CA GLY A 221 -0.62 -3.01 -50.95
C GLY A 221 -0.68 -2.57 -52.42
N GLN A 222 -0.97 -3.50 -53.32
CA GLN A 222 -1.12 -3.25 -54.76
C GLN A 222 -2.27 -4.11 -55.32
N PRO A 223 -3.38 -3.50 -55.78
CA PRO A 223 -4.59 -4.23 -56.16
C PRO A 223 -4.34 -5.24 -57.28
N GLU A 224 -4.80 -6.48 -57.07
CA GLU A 224 -4.80 -7.56 -58.07
C GLU A 224 -3.41 -7.83 -58.72
N LEU A 225 -2.31 -7.50 -58.03
CA LEU A 225 -0.92 -7.68 -58.50
C LEU A 225 -0.59 -9.16 -58.72
N VAL A 226 -0.96 -10.03 -57.78
CA VAL A 226 -0.67 -11.47 -57.86
C VAL A 226 -1.69 -12.12 -58.79
N LYS A 227 -1.22 -12.63 -59.92
CA LYS A 227 -2.04 -13.28 -60.95
C LYS A 227 -2.16 -14.77 -60.71
N GLY A 228 -3.24 -15.39 -61.20
CA GLY A 228 -3.50 -16.83 -61.03
C GLY A 228 -2.38 -17.69 -61.60
N SER A 229 -1.75 -17.22 -62.69
CA SER A 229 -0.61 -17.87 -63.35
C SER A 229 0.71 -17.83 -62.56
N TRP A 230 0.78 -17.10 -61.44
CA TRP A 230 1.94 -17.10 -60.53
C TRP A 230 1.81 -18.14 -59.43
N ILE A 231 0.60 -18.62 -59.16
CA ILE A 231 0.25 -19.45 -58.00
C ILE A 231 0.50 -20.92 -58.33
N LYS A 232 1.13 -21.64 -57.41
CA LYS A 232 1.31 -23.09 -57.51
C LYS A 232 -0.06 -23.80 -57.43
N PRO A 233 -0.40 -24.69 -58.38
CA PRO A 233 -1.65 -25.46 -58.31
C PRO A 233 -1.79 -26.19 -56.97
N GLY A 234 -2.93 -26.01 -56.31
CA GLY A 234 -3.20 -26.59 -54.99
C GLY A 234 -2.64 -25.82 -53.78
N ALA A 235 -2.02 -24.65 -53.97
CA ALA A 235 -1.56 -23.81 -52.85
C ALA A 235 -2.70 -23.23 -52.00
N VAL A 236 -2.39 -22.90 -50.74
CA VAL A 236 -3.27 -22.14 -49.84
C VAL A 236 -2.94 -20.65 -49.94
N VAL A 237 -3.91 -19.82 -50.31
CA VAL A 237 -3.72 -18.38 -50.58
C VAL A 237 -4.45 -17.52 -49.54
N ILE A 238 -3.68 -16.77 -48.76
CA ILE A 238 -4.17 -15.80 -47.77
C ILE A 238 -3.89 -14.39 -48.29
N ASP A 239 -4.95 -13.69 -48.68
CA ASP A 239 -4.90 -12.30 -49.12
C ASP A 239 -5.27 -11.36 -47.96
N CYS A 240 -4.26 -10.64 -47.46
CA CYS A 240 -4.36 -9.61 -46.44
C CYS A 240 -4.51 -8.21 -47.06
N GLY A 241 -4.41 -8.08 -48.39
CA GLY A 241 -4.57 -6.83 -49.11
C GLY A 241 -6.00 -6.32 -49.02
N ILE A 242 -6.16 -5.00 -48.98
CA ILE A 242 -7.47 -4.35 -49.09
C ILE A 242 -7.32 -3.00 -49.78
N ASN A 243 -7.73 -2.95 -51.04
CA ASN A 243 -7.56 -1.84 -51.95
C ASN A 243 -8.95 -1.39 -52.45
N ALA A 244 -9.23 -0.10 -52.41
CA ALA A 244 -10.43 0.46 -53.02
C ALA A 244 -10.12 0.89 -54.45
N ILE A 245 -10.84 0.32 -55.43
CA ILE A 245 -10.71 0.68 -56.85
C ILE A 245 -12.07 1.17 -57.40
N PRO A 246 -12.09 2.12 -58.37
CA PRO A 246 -13.34 2.65 -58.90
C PRO A 246 -14.26 1.56 -59.47
N ASP A 247 -15.54 1.61 -59.08
CA ASP A 247 -16.60 0.73 -59.60
C ASP A 247 -17.92 1.52 -59.61
N PRO A 248 -18.37 2.02 -60.77
CA PRO A 248 -19.61 2.79 -60.88
C PRO A 248 -20.87 1.94 -60.65
N THR A 249 -20.76 0.60 -60.51
CA THR A 249 -21.88 -0.27 -60.13
C THR A 249 -22.16 -0.28 -58.62
N LYS A 250 -21.24 0.24 -57.79
CA LYS A 250 -21.43 0.32 -56.33
C LYS A 250 -21.96 1.69 -55.93
N LYS A 251 -22.81 1.74 -54.90
CA LYS A 251 -23.32 2.99 -54.30
C LYS A 251 -22.21 3.91 -53.75
N SER A 252 -21.04 3.35 -53.48
CA SER A 252 -19.80 4.03 -53.07
C SER A 252 -18.95 4.58 -54.23
N GLY A 253 -19.30 4.27 -55.49
CA GLY A 253 -18.44 4.51 -56.65
C GLY A 253 -17.13 3.70 -56.68
N GLN A 254 -16.96 2.77 -55.73
CA GLN A 254 -15.74 1.99 -55.53
C GLN A 254 -16.08 0.56 -55.05
N ARG A 255 -15.32 -0.42 -55.52
CA ARG A 255 -15.29 -1.81 -55.00
C ARG A 255 -14.00 -2.05 -54.21
N LEU A 256 -14.07 -2.94 -53.23
CA LEU A 256 -12.89 -3.43 -52.50
C LEU A 256 -12.37 -4.69 -53.20
N VAL A 257 -11.06 -4.77 -53.39
CA VAL A 257 -10.33 -5.94 -53.91
C VAL A 257 -9.07 -6.19 -53.08
N GLY A 258 -8.52 -7.39 -53.15
CA GLY A 258 -7.29 -7.76 -52.47
C GLY A 258 -6.03 -7.38 -53.25
N ASP A 259 -4.88 -7.91 -52.82
CA ASP A 259 -3.62 -7.86 -53.58
C ASP A 259 -3.51 -9.01 -54.62
N VAL A 260 -4.40 -10.01 -54.52
CA VAL A 260 -4.53 -11.15 -55.44
C VAL A 260 -5.70 -10.93 -56.41
N ALA A 261 -5.51 -11.31 -57.67
CA ALA A 261 -6.58 -11.38 -58.66
C ALA A 261 -7.51 -12.58 -58.34
N TYR A 262 -8.49 -12.35 -57.46
CA TYR A 262 -9.30 -13.40 -56.83
C TYR A 262 -9.89 -14.41 -57.82
N ASP A 263 -10.55 -13.96 -58.88
CA ASP A 263 -11.22 -14.84 -59.84
C ASP A 263 -10.25 -15.72 -60.65
N GLU A 264 -9.02 -15.24 -60.90
CA GLU A 264 -7.94 -16.02 -61.51
C GLU A 264 -7.38 -17.06 -60.51
N ALA A 265 -7.09 -16.62 -59.29
CA ALA A 265 -6.47 -17.44 -58.25
C ALA A 265 -7.41 -18.54 -57.74
N PHE A 266 -8.73 -18.30 -57.74
CA PHE A 266 -9.76 -19.27 -57.41
C PHE A 266 -9.77 -20.50 -58.35
N GLN A 267 -9.23 -20.39 -59.57
CA GLN A 267 -9.11 -21.53 -60.49
C GLN A 267 -7.86 -22.41 -60.24
N VAL A 268 -6.95 -21.99 -59.36
CA VAL A 268 -5.60 -22.58 -59.22
C VAL A 268 -5.27 -23.00 -57.79
N ALA A 269 -5.68 -22.20 -56.80
CA ALA A 269 -5.48 -22.49 -55.38
C ALA A 269 -6.37 -23.67 -54.91
N SER A 270 -5.92 -24.40 -53.87
CA SER A 270 -6.83 -25.32 -53.14
C SER A 270 -7.75 -24.56 -52.20
N TYR A 271 -7.26 -23.46 -51.64
CA TYR A 271 -7.98 -22.59 -50.72
C TYR A 271 -7.64 -21.12 -50.97
N ILE A 272 -8.62 -20.23 -50.91
CA ILE A 272 -8.41 -18.78 -51.00
C ILE A 272 -9.30 -17.99 -50.04
N THR A 273 -8.76 -16.93 -49.42
CA THR A 273 -9.54 -15.98 -48.61
C THR A 273 -10.23 -14.91 -49.47
N PRO A 274 -11.51 -14.57 -49.25
CA PRO A 274 -12.19 -13.53 -50.01
C PRO A 274 -11.86 -12.13 -49.47
N VAL A 275 -11.80 -11.14 -50.36
CA VAL A 275 -11.66 -9.72 -49.99
C VAL A 275 -12.88 -8.94 -50.54
N PRO A 276 -13.73 -8.35 -49.66
CA PRO A 276 -13.74 -8.45 -48.21
C PRO A 276 -14.27 -9.81 -47.70
N GLY A 277 -14.02 -10.14 -46.43
CA GLY A 277 -14.65 -11.28 -45.73
C GLY A 277 -13.68 -12.35 -45.19
N GLY A 278 -12.42 -12.34 -45.63
CA GLY A 278 -11.33 -13.21 -45.18
C GLY A 278 -10.60 -12.67 -43.94
N VAL A 279 -9.42 -12.09 -44.14
CA VAL A 279 -8.48 -11.75 -43.04
C VAL A 279 -9.00 -10.63 -42.12
N GLY A 280 -9.65 -9.58 -42.65
CA GLY A 280 -10.11 -8.43 -41.83
C GLY A 280 -11.03 -8.79 -40.65
N PRO A 281 -12.07 -9.62 -40.83
CA PRO A 281 -12.85 -10.20 -39.73
C PRO A 281 -12.02 -10.98 -38.69
N MET A 282 -10.97 -11.69 -39.13
CA MET A 282 -10.07 -12.43 -38.24
C MET A 282 -9.19 -11.51 -37.40
N THR A 283 -8.71 -10.39 -37.93
CA THR A 283 -8.02 -9.35 -37.14
C THR A 283 -8.89 -8.89 -35.96
N VAL A 284 -10.19 -8.65 -36.19
CA VAL A 284 -11.12 -8.27 -35.12
C VAL A 284 -11.35 -9.41 -34.13
N ALA A 285 -11.43 -10.67 -34.58
CA ALA A 285 -11.56 -11.81 -33.67
C ALA A 285 -10.30 -12.03 -32.81
N MET A 286 -9.10 -11.86 -33.37
CA MET A 286 -7.84 -11.97 -32.64
C MET A 286 -7.66 -10.84 -31.61
N LEU A 287 -8.10 -9.63 -31.94
CA LEU A 287 -8.12 -8.51 -30.99
C LEU A 287 -8.98 -8.81 -29.76
N MET A 288 -10.15 -9.41 -29.96
CA MET A 288 -11.00 -9.85 -28.84
C MET A 288 -10.39 -11.03 -28.08
N LYS A 289 -9.74 -11.97 -28.77
CA LYS A 289 -9.02 -13.09 -28.15
C LYS A 289 -7.88 -12.60 -27.25
N ASN A 290 -7.06 -11.68 -27.73
CA ASN A 290 -5.98 -11.04 -26.95
C ASN A 290 -6.56 -10.23 -25.77
N THR A 291 -7.69 -9.53 -25.94
CA THR A 291 -8.37 -8.81 -24.86
C THR A 291 -8.90 -9.74 -23.76
N VAL A 292 -9.55 -10.84 -24.12
CA VAL A 292 -10.02 -11.84 -23.16
C VAL A 292 -8.85 -12.53 -22.48
N LEU A 293 -7.78 -12.85 -23.20
CA LEU A 293 -6.55 -13.41 -22.63
C LEU A 293 -5.86 -12.46 -21.66
N SER A 294 -5.83 -11.15 -21.94
CA SER A 294 -5.31 -10.13 -21.03
C SER A 294 -6.14 -10.08 -19.74
N ALA A 295 -7.47 -10.09 -19.86
CA ALA A 295 -8.37 -10.12 -18.72
C ALA A 295 -8.25 -11.43 -17.91
N GLN A 296 -8.16 -12.59 -18.57
CA GLN A 296 -7.92 -13.89 -17.92
C GLN A 296 -6.61 -13.84 -17.11
N ARG A 297 -5.50 -13.38 -17.71
CA ARG A 297 -4.22 -13.21 -17.02
C ARG A 297 -4.30 -12.24 -15.83
N GLN A 298 -5.14 -11.21 -15.88
CA GLN A 298 -5.35 -10.33 -14.72
C GLN A 298 -6.16 -11.01 -13.62
N ALA A 299 -7.25 -11.71 -13.97
CA ALA A 299 -8.08 -12.46 -13.03
C ALA A 299 -7.30 -13.60 -12.36
N GLU A 300 -6.52 -14.36 -13.12
CA GLU A 300 -5.61 -15.41 -12.64
C GLU A 300 -4.60 -14.85 -11.62
N ARG A 301 -4.05 -13.65 -11.85
CA ARG A 301 -3.16 -12.98 -10.89
C ARG A 301 -3.87 -12.54 -9.61
N LEU A 302 -5.12 -12.09 -9.69
CA LEU A 302 -5.95 -11.72 -8.53
C LEU A 302 -6.37 -12.96 -7.71
N MET A 303 -6.67 -14.06 -8.40
CA MET A 303 -7.07 -15.34 -7.80
C MET A 303 -5.87 -16.19 -7.33
N SER A 304 -4.64 -15.85 -7.74
CA SER A 304 -3.44 -16.53 -7.26
C SER A 304 -3.28 -16.37 -5.76
N THR A 305 -3.00 -17.47 -5.07
CA THR A 305 -2.72 -17.48 -3.62
C THR A 305 -1.24 -17.60 -3.29
N GLU A 306 -0.37 -17.48 -4.29
CA GLU A 306 1.09 -17.63 -4.17
C GLU A 306 1.80 -16.54 -4.99
N TRP A 307 2.85 -15.96 -4.42
CA TRP A 307 3.75 -15.01 -5.06
C TRP A 307 5.04 -15.68 -5.53
N ASN A 308 5.49 -15.37 -6.75
CA ASN A 308 6.76 -15.85 -7.28
C ASN A 308 7.93 -14.94 -6.86
N MET A 309 8.21 -14.92 -5.56
CA MET A 309 9.20 -14.06 -4.92
C MET A 309 10.65 -14.46 -5.29
N ARG A 310 11.48 -13.51 -5.73
CA ARG A 310 12.94 -13.69 -5.72
C ARG A 310 13.47 -13.31 -4.35
N LEU A 311 13.80 -14.33 -3.58
CA LEU A 311 14.33 -14.20 -2.21
C LEU A 311 15.82 -13.87 -2.24
N LEU A 312 16.28 -13.16 -1.21
CA LEU A 312 17.70 -12.86 -0.99
C LEU A 312 18.29 -13.92 -0.06
N ASN A 313 19.46 -14.45 -0.42
CA ASN A 313 20.12 -15.52 0.35
C ASN A 313 20.90 -14.93 1.54
N LEU A 314 20.56 -15.36 2.76
CA LEU A 314 21.30 -15.00 3.97
C LEU A 314 22.69 -15.64 4.03
N LYS A 315 23.69 -14.84 4.41
CA LYS A 315 25.01 -15.31 4.84
C LYS A 315 25.11 -15.28 6.37
N ILE A 316 24.84 -16.41 7.02
CA ILE A 316 24.91 -16.52 8.49
C ILE A 316 26.37 -16.60 8.97
N GLU A 317 26.76 -15.69 9.86
CA GLU A 317 28.07 -15.64 10.51
C GLU A 317 27.94 -15.89 12.02
N ARG A 318 28.99 -16.45 12.63
CA ARG A 318 29.08 -16.68 14.08
C ARG A 318 30.50 -16.36 14.58
N PRO A 319 30.67 -15.55 15.65
CA PRO A 319 29.64 -14.85 16.42
C PRO A 319 28.84 -13.87 15.55
N VAL A 320 27.55 -13.73 15.84
CA VAL A 320 26.65 -12.84 15.11
C VAL A 320 27.21 -11.41 15.21
N PRO A 321 27.49 -10.72 14.08
CA PRO A 321 28.02 -9.35 14.10
C PRO A 321 27.07 -8.33 14.75
N SER A 322 27.44 -7.04 14.76
CA SER A 322 26.50 -5.98 15.15
C SER A 322 25.32 -5.88 14.18
N ASP A 323 24.22 -5.27 14.61
CA ASP A 323 23.05 -5.06 13.78
C ASP A 323 23.41 -4.29 12.49
N ILE A 324 24.12 -3.18 12.69
CA ILE A 324 24.82 -2.42 11.64
C ILE A 324 26.12 -3.13 11.18
N ALA A 325 26.15 -4.48 11.05
CA ALA A 325 27.24 -5.30 10.47
C ALA A 325 26.80 -6.66 9.86
N ILE A 326 25.53 -6.86 9.46
CA ILE A 326 25.02 -8.14 8.92
C ILE A 326 24.35 -7.98 7.52
N SER A 327 24.42 -6.81 6.87
CA SER A 327 23.21 -6.39 6.17
C SER A 327 23.24 -5.26 5.08
N ARG A 328 24.05 -4.18 5.01
CA ARG A 328 24.38 -3.49 3.70
C ARG A 328 25.23 -4.47 2.86
N ALA A 329 26.01 -5.32 3.54
CA ALA A 329 26.36 -6.71 3.24
C ALA A 329 25.34 -7.49 2.35
N HIS A 330 24.05 -7.16 2.47
CA HIS A 330 22.95 -7.62 1.63
C HIS A 330 22.38 -6.42 0.84
N GLU A 331 22.62 -6.40 -0.48
CA GLU A 331 22.04 -5.40 -1.36
C GLU A 331 20.50 -5.58 -1.45
N PRO A 332 19.69 -4.54 -1.16
CA PRO A 332 18.24 -4.61 -1.29
C PRO A 332 17.80 -4.87 -2.72
N LYS A 333 16.82 -5.75 -2.94
CA LYS A 333 16.23 -5.91 -4.27
C LYS A 333 15.58 -4.59 -4.70
N PRO A 334 15.62 -4.21 -6.00
CA PRO A 334 14.93 -3.01 -6.49
C PRO A 334 13.45 -3.02 -6.08
N ILE A 335 12.97 -1.91 -5.52
CA ILE A 335 11.61 -1.86 -4.94
C ILE A 335 10.51 -2.05 -5.98
N THR A 336 10.79 -1.69 -7.24
CA THR A 336 9.95 -1.96 -8.42
C THR A 336 9.75 -3.45 -8.66
N LEU A 337 10.79 -4.27 -8.46
CA LEU A 337 10.72 -5.73 -8.56
C LEU A 337 9.89 -6.32 -7.41
N LEU A 338 10.12 -5.87 -6.17
CA LEU A 338 9.31 -6.33 -5.03
C LEU A 338 7.83 -6.00 -5.22
N ALA A 339 7.53 -4.78 -5.69
CA ALA A 339 6.17 -4.35 -5.97
C ALA A 339 5.49 -5.21 -7.04
N GLU A 340 6.20 -5.57 -8.12
CA GLU A 340 5.70 -6.51 -9.13
C GLU A 340 5.47 -7.92 -8.55
N GLU A 341 6.41 -8.44 -7.75
CA GLU A 341 6.32 -9.77 -7.12
C GLU A 341 5.10 -9.92 -6.21
N ILE A 342 4.73 -8.88 -5.45
CA ILE A 342 3.54 -8.87 -4.57
C ILE A 342 2.25 -8.43 -5.28
N GLY A 343 2.30 -8.17 -6.58
CA GLY A 343 1.11 -7.88 -7.40
C GLY A 343 0.61 -6.43 -7.34
N LEU A 344 1.46 -5.45 -7.04
CA LEU A 344 1.18 -4.03 -7.28
C LEU A 344 1.36 -3.67 -8.76
N LEU A 345 0.53 -2.75 -9.26
CA LEU A 345 0.70 -2.16 -10.59
C LEU A 345 1.69 -0.99 -10.56
N GLN A 346 2.33 -0.67 -11.69
CA GLN A 346 3.35 0.39 -11.78
C GLN A 346 2.83 1.79 -11.40
N ASN A 347 1.51 2.02 -11.47
CA ASN A 347 0.84 3.25 -11.06
C ASN A 347 0.23 3.20 -9.65
N GLU A 348 0.45 2.09 -8.92
CA GLU A 348 0.01 1.90 -7.55
C GLU A 348 1.14 2.08 -6.52
N PHE A 349 2.35 2.41 -6.97
CA PHE A 349 3.43 2.82 -6.08
C PHE A 349 4.29 3.94 -6.70
N SER A 350 4.92 4.75 -5.84
CA SER A 350 5.85 5.82 -6.23
C SER A 350 7.21 5.56 -5.57
N PRO A 351 8.28 5.22 -6.33
CA PRO A 351 9.61 4.99 -5.77
C PRO A 351 10.25 6.23 -5.13
N TYR A 352 10.88 6.05 -3.97
CA TYR A 352 11.68 7.07 -3.26
C TYR A 352 13.14 6.60 -3.26
N GLY A 353 13.79 6.71 -4.42
CA GLY A 353 15.02 5.98 -4.74
C GLY A 353 14.73 4.52 -5.12
N SER A 354 15.77 3.69 -5.21
CA SER A 354 15.65 2.30 -5.69
C SER A 354 15.17 1.29 -4.64
N LYS A 355 15.18 1.65 -3.34
CA LYS A 355 15.08 0.70 -2.21
C LYS A 355 13.78 0.76 -1.41
N LYS A 356 12.94 1.79 -1.62
CA LYS A 356 11.66 2.02 -0.91
C LYS A 356 10.65 2.77 -1.80
N ALA A 357 9.35 2.63 -1.55
CA ALA A 357 8.29 3.26 -2.35
C ALA A 357 7.03 3.57 -1.54
N LYS A 358 6.31 4.64 -1.84
CA LYS A 358 4.94 4.90 -1.33
C LYS A 358 3.92 4.04 -2.07
N VAL A 359 2.94 3.47 -1.38
CA VAL A 359 1.89 2.60 -1.96
C VAL A 359 0.55 3.34 -1.98
N ASN A 360 0.01 3.52 -3.17
CA ASN A 360 -1.15 4.35 -3.43
C ASN A 360 -2.47 3.68 -3.02
N LEU A 361 -3.38 4.46 -2.44
CA LEU A 361 -4.64 3.94 -1.89
C LEU A 361 -5.63 3.40 -2.97
N ASN A 362 -5.34 3.54 -4.26
CA ASN A 362 -6.12 2.89 -5.33
C ASN A 362 -6.03 1.36 -5.29
N VAL A 363 -5.00 0.76 -4.67
CA VAL A 363 -4.91 -0.70 -4.43
C VAL A 363 -6.16 -1.22 -3.73
N LEU A 364 -6.67 -0.49 -2.73
CA LEU A 364 -7.90 -0.85 -2.00
C LEU A 364 -9.16 -0.81 -2.88
N LYS A 365 -9.16 0.01 -3.94
CA LYS A 365 -10.27 0.10 -4.90
C LYS A 365 -10.21 -1.05 -5.90
N ARG A 366 -9.01 -1.38 -6.40
CA ARG A 366 -8.78 -2.54 -7.28
C ARG A 366 -9.12 -3.85 -6.57
N LEU A 367 -8.70 -3.98 -5.31
CA LEU A 367 -8.86 -5.20 -4.50
C LEU A 367 -10.08 -5.16 -3.56
N ALA A 368 -11.07 -4.29 -3.82
CA ALA A 368 -12.24 -4.16 -2.97
C ALA A 368 -12.98 -5.50 -2.73
N ASN A 369 -13.14 -6.29 -3.81
CA ASN A 369 -13.80 -7.59 -3.81
C ASN A 369 -12.89 -8.76 -3.38
N GLN A 370 -11.58 -8.54 -3.25
CA GLN A 370 -10.64 -9.55 -2.77
C GLN A 370 -10.97 -9.87 -1.30
N GLN A 371 -11.04 -11.14 -0.92
CA GLN A 371 -11.15 -11.49 0.49
C GLN A 371 -9.84 -11.14 1.23
N ASN A 372 -9.96 -10.65 2.46
CA ASN A 372 -8.81 -10.36 3.30
C ASN A 372 -8.08 -11.65 3.67
N GLY A 373 -6.75 -11.60 3.77
CA GLY A 373 -5.95 -12.62 4.43
C GLY A 373 -6.11 -12.64 5.95
N LYS A 374 -5.28 -13.46 6.59
CA LYS A 374 -5.23 -13.66 8.03
C LYS A 374 -4.49 -12.52 8.73
N TYR A 375 -4.97 -12.09 9.89
CA TYR A 375 -4.46 -10.91 10.59
C TYR A 375 -3.89 -11.28 11.97
N VAL A 376 -2.57 -11.17 12.11
CA VAL A 376 -1.82 -11.63 13.28
C VAL A 376 -1.14 -10.46 13.96
N VAL A 377 -1.36 -10.30 15.27
CA VAL A 377 -0.73 -9.24 16.07
C VAL A 377 0.40 -9.78 16.94
N VAL A 378 1.60 -9.20 16.78
CA VAL A 378 2.75 -9.43 17.65
C VAL A 378 2.69 -8.45 18.83
N ALA A 379 2.60 -9.01 20.02
CA ALA A 379 2.68 -8.32 21.31
C ALA A 379 3.81 -8.94 22.14
N GLY A 380 3.98 -8.48 23.39
CA GLY A 380 4.97 -9.09 24.29
C GLY A 380 4.53 -9.03 25.75
N ILE A 381 5.36 -9.63 26.60
CA ILE A 381 5.30 -9.43 28.05
C ILE A 381 5.67 -7.99 28.43
N THR A 382 5.57 -7.65 29.72
CA THR A 382 5.88 -6.32 30.25
C THR A 382 7.34 -5.94 29.91
N PRO A 383 7.58 -4.83 29.19
CA PRO A 383 8.93 -4.41 28.80
C PRO A 383 9.97 -4.36 29.94
N THR A 384 11.17 -4.85 29.63
CA THR A 384 12.34 -4.83 30.52
C THR A 384 13.55 -4.14 29.85
N PRO A 385 14.54 -3.63 30.61
CA PRO A 385 15.80 -3.11 30.05
C PRO A 385 16.65 -4.15 29.31
N LEU A 386 16.31 -5.44 29.42
CA LEU A 386 16.97 -6.56 28.75
C LEU A 386 16.43 -6.80 27.33
N GLY A 387 15.19 -6.36 27.06
CA GLY A 387 14.51 -6.49 25.78
C GLY A 387 13.82 -7.85 25.58
N GLU A 388 12.73 -7.81 24.79
CA GLU A 388 11.95 -9.00 24.45
C GLU A 388 12.14 -9.42 22.97
N GLY A 389 12.57 -8.51 22.09
CA GLY A 389 12.74 -8.80 20.66
C GLY A 389 11.43 -8.86 19.84
N LYS A 390 10.37 -8.15 20.26
CA LYS A 390 9.04 -8.14 19.60
C LYS A 390 9.13 -8.02 18.07
N SER A 391 9.74 -6.95 17.56
CA SER A 391 9.80 -6.70 16.13
C SER A 391 10.81 -7.59 15.40
N THR A 392 11.81 -8.12 16.12
CA THR A 392 12.68 -9.23 15.67
C THR A 392 11.82 -10.45 15.33
N THR A 393 10.86 -10.79 16.20
CA THR A 393 9.90 -11.87 15.98
C THR A 393 8.93 -11.57 14.83
N THR A 394 8.47 -10.33 14.70
CA THR A 394 7.68 -9.90 13.53
C THR A 394 8.43 -10.19 12.22
N LEU A 395 9.67 -9.73 12.10
CA LEU A 395 10.50 -9.90 10.90
C LEU A 395 10.87 -11.37 10.64
N GLY A 396 11.33 -12.08 11.66
CA GLY A 396 11.64 -13.51 11.58
C GLY A 396 10.43 -14.36 11.16
N LEU A 397 9.23 -14.03 11.62
CA LEU A 397 8.00 -14.70 11.22
C LEU A 397 7.62 -14.42 9.76
N ILE A 398 7.79 -13.19 9.25
CA ILE A 398 7.52 -12.87 7.82
C ILE A 398 8.56 -13.52 6.91
N GLN A 399 9.83 -13.56 7.34
CA GLN A 399 10.91 -14.30 6.69
C GLN A 399 10.57 -15.80 6.62
N ALA A 400 10.20 -16.42 7.74
CA ALA A 400 9.74 -17.81 7.76
C ALA A 400 8.52 -18.07 6.85
N LEU A 401 7.48 -17.25 6.94
CA LEU A 401 6.23 -17.39 6.17
C LEU A 401 6.46 -17.24 4.66
N THR A 402 6.98 -16.10 4.20
CA THR A 402 7.15 -15.82 2.76
C THR A 402 8.38 -16.53 2.19
N GLY A 403 9.51 -16.51 2.91
CA GLY A 403 10.79 -17.05 2.42
C GLY A 403 10.85 -18.57 2.41
N HIS A 404 10.42 -19.22 3.50
CA HIS A 404 10.61 -20.67 3.69
C HIS A 404 9.32 -21.48 3.53
N LYS A 405 8.17 -20.96 3.99
CA LYS A 405 6.86 -21.63 3.92
C LYS A 405 6.04 -21.24 2.66
N ARG A 406 6.55 -20.33 1.81
CA ARG A 406 5.89 -19.80 0.60
C ARG A 406 4.47 -19.27 0.82
N THR A 407 4.15 -18.89 2.05
CA THR A 407 2.87 -18.31 2.43
C THR A 407 2.97 -16.80 2.22
N ASN A 408 2.16 -16.24 1.32
CA ASN A 408 2.12 -14.79 1.06
C ASN A 408 1.99 -14.02 2.39
N SER A 409 3.01 -13.29 2.80
CA SER A 409 2.95 -12.50 4.03
C SER A 409 3.65 -11.15 3.91
N ILE A 410 3.05 -10.15 4.57
CA ILE A 410 3.52 -8.77 4.69
C ILE A 410 3.63 -8.43 6.17
N GLY A 411 4.75 -7.80 6.56
CA GLY A 411 4.84 -7.11 7.84
C GLY A 411 4.22 -5.73 7.80
N THR A 412 3.52 -5.30 8.85
CA THR A 412 3.18 -3.88 9.04
C THR A 412 3.83 -3.33 10.31
N LEU A 413 4.67 -2.32 10.13
CA LEU A 413 5.52 -1.76 11.17
C LEU A 413 5.28 -0.27 11.34
N ARG A 414 5.64 0.23 12.53
CA ARG A 414 5.63 1.66 12.84
C ARG A 414 6.91 2.31 12.33
N GLN A 415 6.81 3.53 11.82
CA GLN A 415 7.97 4.38 11.64
C GLN A 415 8.51 4.83 13.01
N PRO A 416 9.83 4.74 13.27
CA PRO A 416 10.43 5.28 14.49
C PRO A 416 10.44 6.81 14.46
N SER A 417 10.57 7.41 15.65
CA SER A 417 10.88 8.84 15.75
C SER A 417 12.39 9.05 15.58
N GLN A 418 12.76 10.12 14.88
CA GLN A 418 14.14 10.54 14.67
C GLN A 418 14.77 11.13 15.94
N GLY A 419 13.97 11.71 16.83
CA GLY A 419 14.43 12.34 18.08
C GLY A 419 15.21 11.40 19.02
N PRO A 420 14.68 10.20 19.33
CA PRO A 420 15.40 9.12 20.01
C PRO A 420 16.80 8.84 19.48
N THR A 421 16.96 8.70 18.16
CA THR A 421 18.20 8.27 17.47
C THR A 421 19.42 9.11 17.87
N PHE A 422 19.25 10.43 18.00
CA PHE A 422 20.31 11.35 18.42
C PHE A 422 20.53 11.40 19.95
N GLY A 423 19.55 10.96 20.74
CA GLY A 423 19.57 11.04 22.21
C GLY A 423 20.30 9.87 22.85
N VAL A 424 19.78 8.66 22.63
CA VAL A 424 20.42 7.39 22.98
C VAL A 424 20.68 6.70 21.65
N LYS A 425 21.83 6.01 21.49
CA LYS A 425 22.15 5.26 20.25
C LYS A 425 20.93 4.46 19.78
N GLY A 426 20.69 4.40 18.47
CA GLY A 426 19.46 3.86 17.85
C GLY A 426 19.22 2.35 17.99
N GLY A 427 19.71 1.75 19.07
CA GLY A 427 19.72 0.32 19.36
C GLY A 427 18.33 -0.32 19.35
N ALA A 428 18.27 -1.45 18.66
CA ALA A 428 17.06 -2.13 18.22
C ALA A 428 16.09 -2.56 19.33
N ALA A 429 14.80 -2.58 18.99
CA ALA A 429 14.01 -3.78 19.27
C ALA A 429 13.71 -4.42 17.92
N GLY A 430 14.54 -5.39 17.57
CA GLY A 430 14.87 -5.89 16.24
C GLY A 430 16.20 -6.66 16.38
N GLY A 431 16.88 -6.98 15.28
CA GLY A 431 18.31 -7.30 15.33
C GLY A 431 18.73 -8.68 14.77
N GLY A 432 20.02 -8.83 14.52
CA GLY A 432 20.65 -10.06 14.01
C GLY A 432 20.21 -10.42 12.59
N TYR A 433 19.89 -11.69 12.32
CA TYR A 433 19.47 -12.15 10.99
C TYR A 433 17.97 -11.97 10.68
N ALA A 434 17.21 -11.41 11.64
CA ALA A 434 15.82 -10.97 11.48
C ALA A 434 15.75 -9.43 11.54
N GLN A 435 16.47 -8.78 10.63
CA GLN A 435 16.80 -7.34 10.62
C GLN A 435 17.20 -6.86 9.20
N VAL A 436 17.64 -5.58 9.04
CA VAL A 436 18.46 -4.98 7.93
C VAL A 436 18.90 -3.54 8.36
N CYS A 437 20.09 -2.89 8.18
CA CYS A 437 21.31 -2.94 7.32
C CYS A 437 22.63 -2.41 7.98
N ASP A 438 23.80 -2.39 7.28
CA ASP A 438 25.19 -2.29 7.83
C ASP A 438 26.28 -1.22 7.40
N LYS A 439 27.45 -1.58 6.81
CA LYS A 439 28.84 -1.15 7.19
C LYS A 439 29.98 -1.61 6.24
N ASP A 440 31.10 -0.85 6.12
CA ASP A 440 32.52 -1.30 6.27
C ASP A 440 33.54 -0.11 6.21
N ILE A 441 34.71 -0.03 6.89
CA ILE A 441 35.57 -0.99 7.65
C ILE A 441 36.36 -0.22 8.75
N TYR A 442 36.57 -0.77 9.97
CA TYR A 442 37.88 -0.85 10.70
C TYR A 442 37.76 -1.45 12.14
N GLU A 443 38.89 -1.62 12.83
CA GLU A 443 39.06 -2.41 14.06
C GLU A 443 38.98 -1.61 15.39
N ASN A 444 38.90 -2.36 16.50
CA ASN A 444 39.32 -1.95 17.86
C ASN A 444 38.57 -0.77 18.53
N SER A 445 37.30 -0.98 18.90
CA SER A 445 36.76 -0.33 20.11
C SER A 445 35.79 -1.22 20.90
N VAL A 446 36.12 -1.47 22.17
CA VAL A 446 35.20 -2.04 23.17
C VAL A 446 34.55 -0.88 23.90
N PHE A 447 33.25 -0.58 23.68
CA PHE A 447 32.45 0.19 24.65
C PHE A 447 30.91 0.18 24.43
N TYR A 448 30.18 0.39 25.53
CA TYR A 448 28.78 0.85 25.69
C TYR A 448 27.68 0.39 24.71
N ARG A 449 26.98 -0.70 25.08
CA ARG A 449 25.56 -0.92 24.70
C ARG A 449 24.63 -0.29 25.75
N SER A 450 23.55 0.39 25.33
CA SER A 450 22.56 0.99 26.23
C SER A 450 21.12 0.84 25.70
N LYS A 451 20.12 1.38 26.41
CA LYS A 451 18.72 0.91 26.37
C LYS A 451 18.13 0.85 24.94
N PRO A 452 17.52 -0.28 24.54
CA PRO A 452 16.80 -0.35 23.28
C PRO A 452 15.51 0.49 23.31
N ILE A 453 15.26 1.18 22.20
CA ILE A 453 13.95 1.74 21.85
C ILE A 453 13.48 0.97 20.60
N SER A 454 12.18 0.80 20.37
CA SER A 454 11.71 -0.10 19.31
C SER A 454 11.89 0.46 17.88
N SER A 455 13.13 0.50 17.41
CA SER A 455 13.51 0.56 15.99
C SER A 455 13.44 -0.85 15.41
N SER A 456 12.33 -1.14 14.74
CA SER A 456 12.04 -2.39 14.04
C SER A 456 12.68 -2.37 12.66
N GLN A 457 13.82 -3.05 12.48
CA GLN A 457 14.74 -2.75 11.38
C GLN A 457 14.24 -3.20 9.98
N VAL A 458 14.28 -2.30 8.99
CA VAL A 458 13.81 -2.52 7.60
C VAL A 458 14.78 -1.84 6.60
N ILE A 459 14.95 -2.34 5.36
CA ILE A 459 15.97 -1.77 4.46
C ILE A 459 15.55 -0.49 3.74
N PRO A 460 16.40 0.55 3.73
CA PRO A 460 17.65 0.75 4.49
C PRO A 460 17.42 1.25 5.92
N MET A 461 18.21 0.75 6.88
CA MET A 461 18.07 1.08 8.31
C MET A 461 18.33 2.54 8.65
N GLU A 462 19.28 3.16 7.97
CA GLU A 462 19.61 4.57 8.12
C GLU A 462 18.44 5.43 7.62
N GLU A 463 17.94 5.14 6.42
CA GLU A 463 16.75 5.81 5.87
C GLU A 463 15.52 5.63 6.78
N PHE A 464 15.34 4.43 7.34
CA PHE A 464 14.23 4.07 8.24
C PHE A 464 14.27 4.84 9.57
N ASN A 465 15.44 5.03 10.19
CA ASN A 465 15.61 5.72 11.47
C ASN A 465 15.81 7.24 11.36
N LEU A 466 15.90 7.78 10.14
CA LEU A 466 16.04 9.21 9.85
C LEU A 466 14.74 9.76 9.22
N HIS A 467 14.76 10.12 7.94
CA HIS A 467 13.66 10.85 7.30
C HIS A 467 12.64 9.98 6.57
N LEU A 468 13.00 8.72 6.25
CA LEU A 468 12.25 7.76 5.44
C LEU A 468 11.63 8.38 4.16
N THR A 469 10.35 8.75 4.21
CA THR A 469 9.56 9.32 3.10
C THR A 469 8.96 10.69 3.42
N GLY A 470 9.32 11.28 4.57
CA GLY A 470 8.88 12.61 5.01
C GLY A 470 7.58 12.65 5.83
N ASP A 471 7.00 11.50 6.17
CA ASP A 471 5.69 11.37 6.84
C ASP A 471 5.62 12.14 8.17
N ILE A 472 6.64 11.99 9.02
CA ILE A 472 6.75 12.72 10.30
C ILE A 472 6.94 14.22 10.07
N HIS A 473 7.61 14.63 8.98
CA HIS A 473 7.75 16.04 8.60
C HIS A 473 6.41 16.63 8.14
N ALA A 474 5.59 15.87 7.41
CA ALA A 474 4.23 16.26 7.03
C ALA A 474 3.29 16.37 8.24
N VAL A 475 3.33 15.41 9.17
CA VAL A 475 2.63 15.48 10.47
C VAL A 475 3.06 16.72 11.25
N THR A 476 4.36 17.01 11.28
CA THR A 476 4.94 18.19 11.94
C THR A 476 4.44 19.48 11.30
N ALA A 477 4.49 19.60 9.97
CA ALA A 477 4.01 20.76 9.24
C ALA A 477 2.49 20.98 9.42
N ALA A 478 1.67 19.92 9.37
CA ALA A 478 0.22 20.02 9.56
C ALA A 478 -0.15 20.46 10.98
N ASN A 479 0.51 19.90 12.01
CA ASN A 479 0.35 20.32 13.40
C ASN A 479 0.76 21.80 13.59
N ASN A 480 1.92 22.19 13.05
CA ASN A 480 2.48 23.52 13.27
C ASN A 480 1.79 24.60 12.41
N LEU A 481 1.13 24.24 11.30
CA LEU A 481 0.26 25.15 10.57
C LEU A 481 -1.06 25.41 11.30
N MET A 482 -1.64 24.38 11.95
CA MET A 482 -2.78 24.54 12.86
C MET A 482 -2.42 25.48 14.02
N ALA A 483 -1.20 25.37 14.56
CA ALA A 483 -0.65 26.27 15.57
C ALA A 483 -0.65 27.74 15.11
N ALA A 484 -0.01 28.02 13.97
CA ALA A 484 0.09 29.35 13.41
C ALA A 484 -1.30 29.97 13.14
N GLN A 485 -2.27 29.17 12.70
CA GLN A 485 -3.65 29.65 12.50
C GLN A 485 -4.36 30.01 13.81
N ILE A 486 -4.12 29.29 14.91
CA ILE A 486 -4.73 29.64 16.22
C ILE A 486 -4.25 31.01 16.67
N ASP A 487 -2.94 31.26 16.61
CA ASP A 487 -2.36 32.53 17.02
C ASP A 487 -2.69 33.68 16.07
N ALA A 488 -2.69 33.44 14.75
CA ALA A 488 -3.14 34.43 13.76
C ALA A 488 -4.61 34.81 13.95
N ARG A 489 -5.49 33.84 14.27
CA ARG A 489 -6.90 34.10 14.57
C ARG A 489 -7.07 34.87 15.88
N TYR A 490 -6.36 34.47 16.94
CA TYR A 490 -6.38 35.19 18.23
C TYR A 490 -5.91 36.65 18.06
N PHE A 491 -4.76 36.89 17.43
CA PHE A 491 -4.24 38.23 17.17
C PHE A 491 -5.17 39.07 16.29
N HIS A 492 -5.72 38.50 15.20
CA HIS A 492 -6.64 39.24 14.33
C HIS A 492 -8.01 39.48 14.96
N GLU A 493 -8.46 38.66 15.89
CA GLU A 493 -9.67 38.91 16.66
C GLU A 493 -9.45 40.02 17.69
N GLU A 494 -8.46 39.93 18.57
CA GLU A 494 -8.23 40.95 19.60
C GLU A 494 -7.82 42.33 19.03
N THR A 495 -7.43 42.44 17.75
CA THR A 495 -6.94 43.68 17.13
C THR A 495 -7.83 44.28 16.04
N GLN A 496 -9.02 43.75 15.78
CA GLN A 496 -9.93 44.22 14.72
C GLN A 496 -11.38 44.34 15.19
N SER A 497 -12.16 45.20 14.53
CA SER A 497 -13.62 45.26 14.69
C SER A 497 -14.32 44.17 13.87
N ASP A 498 -15.50 43.73 14.32
CA ASP A 498 -16.22 42.57 13.76
C ASP A 498 -16.44 42.69 12.25
N LYS A 499 -16.88 43.87 11.80
CA LYS A 499 -17.04 44.18 10.37
C LYS A 499 -15.73 44.05 9.60
N ALA A 500 -14.64 44.62 10.12
CA ALA A 500 -13.34 44.59 9.45
C ALA A 500 -12.71 43.19 9.43
N LEU A 501 -13.02 42.35 10.41
CA LEU A 501 -12.66 40.94 10.44
C LEU A 501 -13.50 40.13 9.43
N PHE A 502 -14.82 40.32 9.39
CA PHE A 502 -15.71 39.69 8.40
C PHE A 502 -15.37 40.08 6.95
N ASP A 503 -15.03 41.35 6.72
CA ASP A 503 -14.59 41.88 5.42
C ASP A 503 -13.20 41.35 4.98
N ARG A 504 -12.38 40.82 5.90
CA ARG A 504 -11.13 40.10 5.58
C ARG A 504 -11.29 38.58 5.46
N LEU A 505 -12.15 37.96 6.28
CA LEU A 505 -12.44 36.52 6.23
C LEU A 505 -13.27 36.12 4.99
N VAL A 506 -14.11 37.04 4.49
CA VAL A 506 -14.97 36.82 3.31
C VAL A 506 -14.77 37.96 2.31
N PRO A 507 -13.59 38.07 1.66
CA PRO A 507 -13.26 39.22 0.82
C PRO A 507 -14.06 39.23 -0.49
N THR A 508 -14.34 40.43 -1.00
CA THR A 508 -14.92 40.63 -2.33
C THR A 508 -13.83 40.51 -3.41
N VAL A 509 -13.91 39.49 -4.25
CA VAL A 509 -12.91 39.21 -5.31
C VAL A 509 -13.57 39.42 -6.68
N LYS A 510 -13.02 40.34 -7.48
CA LYS A 510 -13.59 40.74 -8.79
C LYS A 510 -15.08 41.12 -8.71
N GLY A 511 -15.46 41.85 -7.66
CA GLY A 511 -16.85 42.25 -7.40
C GLY A 511 -17.75 41.17 -6.78
N VAL A 512 -17.31 39.90 -6.72
CA VAL A 512 -18.10 38.80 -6.16
C VAL A 512 -17.62 38.48 -4.74
N ARG A 513 -18.57 38.45 -3.79
CA ARG A 513 -18.35 38.04 -2.41
C ARG A 513 -19.04 36.69 -2.19
N LYS A 514 -18.31 35.67 -1.70
CA LYS A 514 -18.85 34.32 -1.50
C LYS A 514 -18.14 33.58 -0.35
N PHE A 515 -18.86 32.72 0.35
CA PHE A 515 -18.26 31.78 1.29
C PHE A 515 -17.54 30.65 0.56
N SER A 516 -16.45 30.15 1.14
CA SER A 516 -15.82 28.88 0.75
C SER A 516 -16.55 27.67 1.34
N LYS A 517 -16.30 26.47 0.82
CA LYS A 517 -16.96 25.22 1.28
C LYS A 517 -16.80 24.93 2.78
N ILE A 518 -15.69 25.35 3.39
CA ILE A 518 -15.45 25.18 4.83
C ILE A 518 -16.19 26.24 5.66
N GLN A 519 -16.29 27.47 5.17
CA GLN A 519 -17.06 28.53 5.81
C GLN A 519 -18.57 28.23 5.81
N LEU A 520 -19.09 27.57 4.76
CA LEU A 520 -20.46 27.06 4.73
C LEU A 520 -20.73 26.02 5.84
N ARG A 521 -19.76 25.17 6.20
CA ARG A 521 -19.89 24.24 7.34
C ARG A 521 -19.93 24.98 8.69
N ARG A 522 -19.12 26.02 8.85
CA ARG A 522 -19.19 26.89 10.05
C ARG A 522 -20.55 27.60 10.18
N LEU A 523 -21.14 28.07 9.08
CA LEU A 523 -22.49 28.64 9.08
C LEU A 523 -23.54 27.60 9.50
N ALA A 524 -23.46 26.38 8.98
CA ALA A 524 -24.33 25.28 9.41
C ALA A 524 -24.17 24.94 10.91
N LYS A 525 -22.93 24.86 11.43
CA LYS A 525 -22.67 24.68 12.88
C LYS A 525 -23.29 25.80 13.73
N LEU A 526 -23.34 27.03 13.22
CA LEU A 526 -23.92 28.20 13.88
C LEU A 526 -25.45 28.32 13.72
N GLY A 527 -26.10 27.44 12.96
CA GLY A 527 -27.53 27.53 12.64
C GLY A 527 -27.87 28.73 11.75
N ILE A 528 -27.03 29.02 10.74
CA ILE A 528 -27.23 30.14 9.79
C ILE A 528 -27.37 29.56 8.37
N ASP A 529 -28.60 29.48 7.88
CA ASP A 529 -28.91 28.92 6.54
C ASP A 529 -28.54 29.85 5.37
N LYS A 530 -28.14 31.09 5.66
CA LYS A 530 -27.84 32.13 4.66
C LYS A 530 -26.51 31.89 3.98
N THR A 531 -26.55 31.67 2.66
CA THR A 531 -25.36 31.37 1.84
C THR A 531 -24.80 32.56 1.05
N ASP A 532 -25.50 33.70 0.99
CA ASP A 532 -24.96 34.98 0.49
C ASP A 532 -24.34 35.79 1.64
N PRO A 533 -23.03 36.09 1.63
CA PRO A 533 -22.37 36.92 2.65
C PRO A 533 -23.01 38.29 2.90
N ASN A 534 -23.69 38.86 1.91
CA ASN A 534 -24.30 40.19 2.01
C ASN A 534 -25.67 40.17 2.71
N SER A 535 -26.28 38.99 2.86
CA SER A 535 -27.58 38.78 3.51
C SER A 535 -27.50 38.56 5.04
N LEU A 536 -26.29 38.40 5.58
CA LEU A 536 -26.06 38.27 7.02
C LEU A 536 -26.20 39.63 7.71
N SER A 537 -27.00 39.68 8.77
CA SER A 537 -27.07 40.80 9.70
C SER A 537 -25.75 40.99 10.46
N PRO A 538 -25.52 42.16 11.11
CA PRO A 538 -24.30 42.39 11.88
C PRO A 538 -24.00 41.33 12.95
N GLU A 539 -25.01 40.77 13.61
CA GLU A 539 -24.79 39.70 14.61
C GLU A 539 -24.47 38.34 13.96
N GLU A 540 -25.07 38.01 12.81
CA GLU A 540 -24.67 36.82 12.05
C GLU A 540 -23.23 36.95 11.52
N GLN A 541 -22.84 38.14 11.03
CA GLN A 541 -21.47 38.44 10.63
C GLN A 541 -20.51 38.32 11.83
N ARG A 542 -20.89 38.85 13.00
CA ARG A 542 -20.13 38.75 14.26
C ARG A 542 -19.96 37.28 14.68
N ARG A 543 -21.04 36.52 14.84
CA ARG A 543 -21.02 35.10 15.25
C ARG A 543 -20.22 34.23 14.29
N PHE A 544 -20.28 34.50 12.98
CA PHE A 544 -19.45 33.81 12.00
C PHE A 544 -17.97 34.18 12.13
N ALA A 545 -17.66 35.48 12.20
CA ALA A 545 -16.28 35.99 12.18
C ALA A 545 -15.52 35.74 13.49
N ARG A 546 -16.19 35.83 14.64
CA ARG A 546 -15.62 35.59 15.97
C ARG A 546 -15.58 34.11 16.31
N LEU A 547 -14.45 33.65 16.82
CA LEU A 547 -14.31 32.44 17.61
C LEU A 547 -14.31 32.75 19.12
N ASP A 548 -14.05 34.02 19.49
CA ASP A 548 -13.98 34.51 20.87
C ASP A 548 -13.05 33.64 21.74
N ILE A 549 -11.89 33.25 21.19
CA ILE A 549 -10.91 32.33 21.76
C ILE A 549 -10.47 32.77 23.16
N ASP A 550 -10.47 31.87 24.16
CA ASP A 550 -9.80 32.13 25.45
C ASP A 550 -8.32 31.71 25.38
N PRO A 551 -7.35 32.67 25.38
CA PRO A 551 -5.92 32.35 25.37
C PRO A 551 -5.44 31.57 26.60
N LYS A 552 -6.22 31.54 27.69
CA LYS A 552 -5.93 30.74 28.90
C LYS A 552 -6.44 29.31 28.76
N ASN A 553 -7.42 29.07 27.90
CA ASN A 553 -8.03 27.77 27.64
C ASN A 553 -7.83 27.34 26.18
N ILE A 554 -6.60 27.45 25.70
CA ILE A 554 -6.12 26.72 24.52
C ILE A 554 -5.47 25.44 25.04
N PRO A 555 -6.06 24.23 24.87
CA PRO A 555 -5.50 22.96 25.35
C PRO A 555 -4.07 22.74 24.89
N PHE A 556 -3.78 23.23 23.68
CA PHE A 556 -2.50 23.32 22.95
C PHE A 556 -1.33 23.97 23.72
N THR A 557 -1.45 24.36 24.99
CA THR A 557 -0.46 25.26 25.63
C THR A 557 0.13 24.78 26.95
N ARG A 558 -0.60 24.01 27.76
CA ARG A 558 -0.58 24.28 29.21
C ARG A 558 0.10 23.25 30.11
N VAL A 559 1.30 23.60 30.58
CA VAL A 559 1.96 22.93 31.72
C VAL A 559 1.41 23.49 33.04
N GLU A 560 0.30 22.86 33.48
CA GLU A 560 -0.31 22.85 34.83
C GLU A 560 -0.89 24.18 35.40
N ASN A 561 -1.63 24.06 36.52
CA ASN A 561 -2.09 25.12 37.45
C ASN A 561 -3.12 26.20 37.03
N VAL A 562 -4.32 25.82 36.56
CA VAL A 562 -5.62 26.53 36.83
C VAL A 562 -6.75 25.49 37.00
N ARG A 563 -7.82 25.84 37.72
CA ARG A 563 -8.82 24.93 38.32
C ARG A 563 -10.02 24.45 37.47
N TYR A 564 -10.28 24.96 36.26
CA TYR A 564 -11.50 24.63 35.51
C TYR A 564 -11.23 24.31 34.02
N PHE A 565 -12.04 23.40 33.47
CA PHE A 565 -12.14 22.98 32.06
C PHE A 565 -10.84 22.48 31.39
N LYS A 566 -10.79 21.20 30.97
CA LYS A 566 -9.84 20.77 29.92
C LYS A 566 -10.39 19.58 29.12
N ILE A 567 -10.56 19.77 27.81
CA ILE A 567 -10.67 18.73 26.78
C ILE A 567 -9.32 18.74 26.05
N GLY A 568 -8.66 17.59 25.94
CA GLY A 568 -7.35 17.46 25.27
C GLY A 568 -6.11 17.81 26.13
N ARG A 569 -5.00 17.12 25.84
CA ARG A 569 -3.60 17.52 26.14
C ARG A 569 -2.84 17.51 24.81
N PHE A 570 -3.24 18.41 23.93
CA PHE A 570 -2.50 18.72 22.70
C PHE A 570 -1.49 19.84 22.96
N TYR A 571 -0.53 20.04 22.07
CA TYR A 571 0.66 20.88 22.32
C TYR A 571 0.97 21.66 21.05
N LEU A 572 1.28 22.95 21.21
CA LEU A 572 1.20 23.97 20.15
C LEU A 572 1.94 23.55 18.91
N ALA A 573 3.24 23.32 19.07
CA ALA A 573 4.09 22.87 18.01
C ALA A 573 4.68 21.51 18.37
N VAL A 574 5.08 20.78 17.33
CA VAL A 574 5.88 19.58 17.48
C VAL A 574 7.19 19.72 16.72
N VAL A 575 8.19 18.99 17.18
CA VAL A 575 9.47 18.80 16.52
C VAL A 575 9.94 17.39 16.87
N ASP A 576 10.46 16.64 15.91
CA ASP A 576 10.88 15.26 16.15
C ASP A 576 12.32 15.18 16.68
N ILE A 577 12.61 15.98 17.71
CA ILE A 577 13.91 16.16 18.36
C ILE A 577 13.71 16.19 19.88
N ASN A 578 14.62 15.56 20.64
CA ASN A 578 14.55 15.44 22.09
C ASN A 578 14.97 16.72 22.84
N ASP A 579 14.22 17.81 22.70
CA ASP A 579 14.48 19.09 23.39
C ASP A 579 13.64 19.28 24.66
N ARG A 580 14.31 19.20 25.82
CA ARG A 580 13.70 19.41 27.14
C ARG A 580 13.31 20.86 27.45
N TYR A 581 13.90 21.86 26.80
CA TYR A 581 13.62 23.28 27.07
C TYR A 581 12.32 23.75 26.42
N LEU A 582 11.92 23.17 25.29
CA LEU A 582 10.64 23.47 24.64
C LEU A 582 9.42 22.93 25.41
N ARG A 583 9.61 22.21 26.52
CA ARG A 583 8.53 21.69 27.39
C ARG A 583 7.62 22.77 27.97
N LYS A 584 8.14 23.96 28.25
CA LYS A 584 7.35 25.14 28.64
C LYS A 584 8.05 26.41 28.17
N ILE A 585 7.34 27.23 27.40
CA ILE A 585 7.83 28.47 26.79
C ILE A 585 6.77 29.59 26.90
N THR A 586 7.14 30.81 26.53
CA THR A 586 6.21 31.93 26.31
C THR A 586 6.39 32.43 24.88
N ILE A 587 5.30 32.67 24.16
CA ILE A 587 5.31 33.17 22.77
C ILE A 587 4.68 34.57 22.68
N GLY A 588 4.72 35.18 21.50
CA GLY A 588 4.12 36.49 21.23
C GLY A 588 4.92 37.68 21.79
N GLN A 589 6.21 37.49 22.09
CA GLN A 589 7.03 38.48 22.80
C GLN A 589 7.58 39.62 21.93
N SER A 590 7.40 39.57 20.60
CA SER A 590 7.78 40.67 19.70
C SER A 590 6.84 41.87 19.90
N SER A 591 7.38 43.08 19.75
CA SER A 591 6.58 44.33 19.80
C SER A 591 5.52 44.39 18.69
N THR A 592 5.72 43.68 17.57
CA THR A 592 4.74 43.51 16.50
C THR A 592 3.44 42.83 16.96
N GLU A 593 3.51 41.96 17.97
CA GLU A 593 2.36 41.21 18.50
C GLU A 593 1.54 42.02 19.53
N LYS A 594 1.87 43.32 19.69
CA LYS A 594 1.11 44.28 20.52
C LYS A 594 0.93 43.86 21.98
N GLY A 595 1.87 43.04 22.50
CA GLY A 595 1.83 42.52 23.87
C GLY A 595 0.93 41.30 24.08
N LEU A 596 0.34 40.73 23.02
CA LEU A 596 -0.50 39.53 23.06
C LEU A 596 0.36 38.25 23.26
N THR A 597 0.98 38.17 24.44
CA THR A 597 1.79 37.03 24.88
C THR A 597 0.95 35.92 25.51
N ARG A 598 1.43 34.68 25.44
CA ARG A 598 0.86 33.54 26.18
C ARG A 598 1.88 32.43 26.44
N GLU A 599 1.64 31.62 27.47
CA GLU A 599 2.39 30.38 27.69
C GLU A 599 2.16 29.38 26.54
N SER A 600 3.11 28.48 26.34
CA SER A 600 2.98 27.34 25.44
C SER A 600 3.97 26.21 25.73
N SER A 601 3.94 25.16 24.92
CA SER A 601 4.78 23.97 25.05
C SER A 601 4.86 23.19 23.73
N PHE A 602 5.95 22.46 23.52
CA PHE A 602 6.13 21.53 22.41
C PHE A 602 5.91 20.06 22.83
N LYS A 603 5.64 19.22 21.83
CA LYS A 603 5.66 17.76 21.90
C LYS A 603 6.68 17.19 20.90
N ILE A 604 7.08 15.94 21.09
CA ILE A 604 7.71 15.17 20.01
C ILE A 604 6.65 14.80 18.96
N SER A 605 6.98 14.80 17.65
CA SER A 605 5.98 14.77 16.56
C SER A 605 5.12 13.51 16.54
N VAL A 606 5.70 12.35 16.87
CA VAL A 606 4.98 11.08 17.08
C VAL A 606 3.94 11.10 18.24
N GLY A 607 3.92 12.16 19.06
CA GLY A 607 2.94 12.40 20.12
C GLY A 607 1.77 13.32 19.76
N SER A 608 1.70 13.82 18.51
CA SER A 608 0.60 14.66 18.00
C SER A 608 -0.70 13.87 17.79
N GLU A 609 -1.86 14.55 17.85
CA GLU A 609 -3.13 13.96 17.37
C GLU A 609 -3.06 13.62 15.88
N VAL A 610 -2.34 14.42 15.09
CA VAL A 610 -2.21 14.22 13.63
C VAL A 610 -1.55 12.88 13.32
N MET A 611 -0.61 12.42 14.15
CA MET A 611 -0.02 11.07 14.04
C MET A 611 -1.02 9.97 14.41
N ALA A 612 -1.82 10.16 15.46
CA ALA A 612 -2.86 9.21 15.85
C ALA A 612 -4.00 9.13 14.82
N ILE A 613 -4.34 10.26 14.18
CA ILE A 613 -5.31 10.36 13.08
C ILE A 613 -4.77 9.67 11.83
N LEU A 614 -3.50 9.91 11.45
CA LEU A 614 -2.87 9.21 10.33
C LEU A 614 -2.90 7.68 10.53
N ALA A 615 -2.64 7.22 11.75
CA ALA A 615 -2.66 5.79 12.06
C ALA A 615 -4.09 5.18 12.13
N LEU A 616 -5.13 5.97 12.41
CA LEU A 616 -6.53 5.50 12.53
C LEU A 616 -7.42 5.84 11.32
N ALA A 617 -6.91 6.54 10.31
CA ALA A 617 -7.68 6.88 9.12
C ALA A 617 -8.03 5.63 8.31
N THR A 618 -9.28 5.50 7.88
CA THR A 618 -9.72 4.43 6.95
C THR A 618 -9.52 4.81 5.48
N ASP A 619 -9.51 6.11 5.19
CA ASP A 619 -9.43 6.70 3.85
C ASP A 619 -9.18 8.22 3.93
N VAL A 620 -9.10 8.89 2.78
CA VAL A 620 -8.82 10.33 2.66
C VAL A 620 -9.94 11.22 3.22
N GLU A 621 -11.21 10.82 3.10
CA GLU A 621 -12.34 11.59 3.64
C GLU A 621 -12.54 11.34 5.14
N ASP A 622 -12.24 10.14 5.64
CA ASP A 622 -12.10 9.89 7.07
C ASP A 622 -10.95 10.72 7.68
N MET A 623 -9.77 10.74 7.06
CA MET A 623 -8.66 11.59 7.52
C MET A 623 -9.09 13.08 7.58
N LYS A 624 -9.75 13.59 6.53
CA LYS A 624 -10.30 14.97 6.53
C LYS A 624 -11.29 15.19 7.66
N ARG A 625 -12.26 14.29 7.86
CA ARG A 625 -13.25 14.36 8.94
C ARG A 625 -12.57 14.39 10.31
N ARG A 626 -11.61 13.50 10.55
CA ARG A 626 -10.84 13.42 11.79
C ARG A 626 -10.02 14.68 12.06
N LEU A 627 -9.29 15.17 11.06
CA LEU A 627 -8.54 16.43 11.15
C LEU A 627 -9.47 17.61 11.48
N GLY A 628 -10.62 17.72 10.79
CA GLY A 628 -11.60 18.79 11.04
C GLY A 628 -12.28 18.71 12.42
N ASN A 629 -12.42 17.50 12.98
CA ASN A 629 -13.01 17.25 14.30
C ASN A 629 -12.04 17.46 15.48
N MET A 630 -10.74 17.69 15.24
CA MET A 630 -9.77 17.99 16.29
C MET A 630 -10.22 19.21 17.11
N VAL A 631 -10.43 19.07 18.43
CA VAL A 631 -10.72 20.19 19.34
C VAL A 631 -9.39 20.83 19.75
N VAL A 632 -9.16 22.06 19.26
CA VAL A 632 -7.84 22.72 19.32
C VAL A 632 -7.80 23.93 20.27
N ALA A 633 -8.97 24.52 20.55
CA ALA A 633 -9.12 25.68 21.44
C ALA A 633 -10.54 25.70 22.05
N PHE A 634 -10.76 26.62 22.99
CA PHE A 634 -12.08 26.96 23.50
C PHE A 634 -12.40 28.44 23.30
N SER A 635 -13.70 28.76 23.23
CA SER A 635 -14.17 30.13 23.39
C SER A 635 -14.09 30.58 24.86
N LYS A 636 -14.22 31.89 25.10
CA LYS A 636 -14.42 32.53 26.40
C LYS A 636 -15.71 32.08 27.12
N THR A 637 -16.62 31.39 26.44
CA THR A 637 -17.83 30.76 27.01
C THR A 637 -17.67 29.26 27.28
N GLY A 638 -16.51 28.66 26.98
CA GLY A 638 -16.24 27.23 27.16
C GLY A 638 -16.70 26.33 26.00
N GLU A 639 -17.08 26.90 24.86
CA GLU A 639 -17.51 26.13 23.69
C GLU A 639 -16.29 25.52 22.95
N PRO A 640 -16.28 24.22 22.60
CA PRO A 640 -15.17 23.58 21.91
C PRO A 640 -15.05 24.05 20.45
N LEU A 641 -13.89 24.61 20.12
CA LEU A 641 -13.54 25.09 18.78
C LEU A 641 -12.72 24.03 18.04
N THR A 642 -13.18 23.62 16.86
CA THR A 642 -12.52 22.56 16.08
C THR A 642 -11.64 23.12 14.97
N ALA A 643 -10.71 22.32 14.43
CA ALA A 643 -9.88 22.74 13.30
C ALA A 643 -10.71 23.19 12.07
N ASP A 644 -11.93 22.69 11.88
CA ASP A 644 -12.84 23.16 10.84
C ASP A 644 -13.35 24.59 11.08
N ASP A 645 -13.59 24.99 12.34
CA ASP A 645 -13.95 26.37 12.72
C ASP A 645 -12.85 27.38 12.37
N PHE A 646 -11.59 26.96 12.53
CA PHE A 646 -10.41 27.73 12.14
C PHE A 646 -10.15 27.72 10.62
N GLY A 647 -10.86 26.89 9.85
CA GLY A 647 -10.71 26.75 8.40
C GLY A 647 -9.59 25.79 7.96
N MET A 648 -9.05 24.96 8.86
CA MET A 648 -7.76 24.28 8.65
C MET A 648 -7.83 22.91 7.99
N THR A 649 -8.97 22.23 8.02
CA THR A 649 -9.16 20.86 7.51
C THR A 649 -8.59 20.65 6.11
N GLY A 650 -8.82 21.60 5.19
CA GLY A 650 -8.29 21.52 3.83
C GLY A 650 -6.77 21.65 3.74
N ALA A 651 -6.19 22.62 4.46
CA ALA A 651 -4.75 22.88 4.42
C ALA A 651 -3.94 21.77 5.10
N MET A 652 -4.40 21.27 6.25
CA MET A 652 -3.78 20.11 6.92
C MET A 652 -3.84 18.87 6.03
N SER A 653 -4.98 18.61 5.36
CA SER A 653 -5.12 17.46 4.46
C SER A 653 -4.26 17.55 3.20
N ILE A 654 -3.91 18.75 2.75
CA ILE A 654 -2.98 18.95 1.63
C ILE A 654 -1.54 18.62 2.05
N LEU A 655 -1.11 19.04 3.25
CA LEU A 655 0.21 18.67 3.79
C LEU A 655 0.31 17.15 4.04
N MET A 656 -0.78 16.51 4.45
CA MET A 656 -0.85 15.06 4.67
C MET A 656 -1.06 14.23 3.38
N LYS A 657 -1.14 14.85 2.19
CA LYS A 657 -1.52 14.18 0.92
C LYS A 657 -0.73 12.91 0.63
N ASP A 658 0.59 12.99 0.74
CA ASP A 658 1.52 11.88 0.41
C ASP A 658 1.95 11.11 1.67
N ALA A 659 1.71 11.70 2.84
CA ALA A 659 1.93 11.08 4.14
C ALA A 659 0.80 10.14 4.59
N ILE A 660 -0.26 9.96 3.79
CA ILE A 660 -1.36 8.99 4.03
C ILE A 660 -1.11 7.62 3.35
N GLU A 661 -0.12 7.53 2.46
CA GLU A 661 0.21 6.32 1.71
C GLU A 661 1.29 5.50 2.45
N PRO A 662 1.11 4.18 2.70
CA PRO A 662 2.12 3.37 3.36
C PRO A 662 3.43 3.26 2.57
N THR A 663 4.58 3.16 3.26
CA THR A 663 5.89 3.01 2.61
C THR A 663 6.29 1.53 2.54
N LEU A 664 6.33 0.97 1.34
CA LEU A 664 6.87 -0.37 1.05
C LEU A 664 8.40 -0.37 1.09
N MET A 665 8.91 -1.35 1.83
CA MET A 665 10.32 -1.71 2.03
C MET A 665 10.39 -3.25 2.14
N GLN A 666 11.52 -3.82 2.57
CA GLN A 666 11.71 -5.28 2.66
C GLN A 666 12.59 -5.72 3.85
N SER A 667 12.57 -7.02 4.14
CA SER A 667 13.45 -7.71 5.09
C SER A 667 14.77 -8.18 4.47
N LEU A 668 15.66 -8.77 5.29
CA LEU A 668 16.95 -9.35 4.87
C LEU A 668 16.82 -10.38 3.74
N GLU A 669 15.77 -11.20 3.74
CA GLU A 669 15.47 -12.21 2.71
C GLU A 669 14.65 -11.64 1.53
N GLY A 670 14.42 -10.32 1.50
CA GLY A 670 13.62 -9.66 0.47
C GLY A 670 12.11 -9.91 0.59
N THR A 671 11.61 -10.23 1.79
CA THR A 671 10.15 -10.34 2.05
C THR A 671 9.54 -8.96 2.30
N PRO A 672 8.27 -8.70 1.91
CA PRO A 672 7.70 -7.35 1.89
C PRO A 672 7.31 -6.82 3.28
N VAL A 673 7.56 -5.52 3.51
CA VAL A 673 7.24 -4.81 4.75
C VAL A 673 6.63 -3.46 4.42
N LEU A 674 5.48 -3.13 5.02
CA LEU A 674 4.89 -1.79 4.99
C LEU A 674 5.21 -1.05 6.29
N VAL A 675 5.87 0.10 6.17
CA VAL A 675 6.18 1.01 7.28
C VAL A 675 5.24 2.21 7.16
N HIS A 676 4.39 2.44 8.16
CA HIS A 676 3.48 3.60 8.12
C HIS A 676 2.92 4.03 9.49
N ALA A 677 3.03 5.33 9.76
CA ALA A 677 2.73 6.00 11.03
C ALA A 677 3.54 5.47 12.23
N GLY A 678 3.57 6.24 13.33
CA GLY A 678 4.34 5.88 14.53
C GLY A 678 3.79 6.47 15.83
N PRO A 679 2.48 6.37 16.14
CA PRO A 679 1.91 6.98 17.34
C PRO A 679 2.49 6.40 18.64
N PHE A 680 2.66 7.26 19.65
CA PHE A 680 3.00 6.86 21.02
C PHE A 680 2.01 5.82 21.59
N ALA A 681 2.49 4.68 22.07
CA ALA A 681 1.65 3.64 22.67
C ALA A 681 1.11 3.96 24.08
N ASN A 682 1.64 4.99 24.74
CA ASN A 682 1.11 5.47 26.02
C ASN A 682 -0.17 6.29 25.82
N ILE A 683 -0.06 7.39 25.07
CA ILE A 683 -1.09 8.44 24.96
C ILE A 683 -1.92 8.36 23.66
N ALA A 684 -1.63 7.36 22.83
CA ALA A 684 -2.42 6.90 21.71
C ALA A 684 -2.31 5.37 21.64
N HIS A 685 -2.87 4.76 20.59
CA HIS A 685 -3.05 3.31 20.48
C HIS A 685 -1.79 2.51 20.08
N GLY A 686 -0.68 3.16 19.72
CA GLY A 686 0.63 2.50 19.65
C GLY A 686 0.89 1.49 18.53
N CYS A 687 0.19 1.56 17.41
CA CYS A 687 0.28 0.60 16.31
C CYS A 687 0.67 1.27 14.97
N SER A 688 0.99 0.46 13.96
CA SER A 688 1.05 0.87 12.54
C SER A 688 -0.32 1.35 12.04
N SER A 689 -0.37 2.05 10.90
CA SER A 689 -1.65 2.57 10.37
C SER A 689 -2.64 1.48 9.92
N VAL A 690 -3.94 1.75 10.08
CA VAL A 690 -5.05 0.96 9.51
C VAL A 690 -4.93 0.78 7.99
N LEU A 691 -4.51 1.82 7.25
CA LEU A 691 -4.36 1.75 5.78
C LEU A 691 -3.28 0.76 5.32
N ALA A 692 -2.18 0.64 6.05
CA ALA A 692 -1.13 -0.34 5.77
C ALA A 692 -1.67 -1.77 5.93
N ASP A 693 -2.39 -2.06 7.02
CA ASP A 693 -2.97 -3.39 7.23
C ASP A 693 -4.06 -3.71 6.20
N ALA A 694 -4.91 -2.74 5.88
CA ALA A 694 -5.94 -2.92 4.86
C ALA A 694 -5.32 -3.26 3.49
N ILE A 695 -4.26 -2.54 3.08
CA ILE A 695 -3.53 -2.82 1.84
C ILE A 695 -2.85 -4.19 1.90
N ALA A 696 -2.16 -4.50 3.00
CA ALA A 696 -1.50 -5.78 3.20
C ALA A 696 -2.48 -6.95 3.14
N LEU A 697 -3.62 -6.86 3.83
CA LEU A 697 -4.64 -7.91 3.93
C LEU A 697 -5.31 -8.16 2.57
N LYS A 698 -5.42 -7.15 1.71
CA LYS A 698 -5.86 -7.33 0.32
C LYS A 698 -4.77 -7.96 -0.55
N LEU A 699 -3.52 -7.54 -0.43
CA LEU A 699 -2.42 -8.04 -1.26
C LEU A 699 -2.10 -9.52 -0.98
N VAL A 700 -2.01 -9.94 0.29
CA VAL A 700 -1.65 -11.34 0.62
C VAL A 700 -2.74 -12.35 0.21
N GLY A 701 -4.00 -11.90 0.10
CA GLY A 701 -5.16 -12.73 -0.26
C GLY A 701 -5.59 -13.71 0.85
N PRO A 702 -6.71 -14.44 0.66
CA PRO A 702 -7.39 -15.18 1.74
C PRO A 702 -6.61 -16.36 2.35
N LYS A 703 -5.51 -16.82 1.73
CA LYS A 703 -4.58 -17.82 2.31
C LYS A 703 -3.32 -17.20 2.93
N GLY A 704 -3.06 -15.92 2.69
CA GLY A 704 -1.88 -15.23 3.18
C GLY A 704 -2.06 -14.63 4.57
N VAL A 705 -0.98 -14.13 5.15
CA VAL A 705 -0.89 -13.70 6.56
C VAL A 705 -0.28 -12.30 6.65
N VAL A 706 -0.95 -11.37 7.32
CA VAL A 706 -0.39 -10.06 7.69
C VAL A 706 0.06 -10.10 9.13
N VAL A 707 1.32 -9.73 9.37
CA VAL A 707 1.92 -9.69 10.70
C VAL A 707 2.13 -8.22 11.09
N THR A 708 1.24 -7.70 11.92
CA THR A 708 1.33 -6.36 12.54
C THR A 708 1.91 -6.47 13.94
N GLU A 709 2.42 -5.37 14.50
CA GLU A 709 2.81 -5.29 15.92
C GLU A 709 2.01 -4.23 16.69
N ALA A 710 2.02 -4.35 18.03
CA ALA A 710 1.53 -3.34 18.95
C ALA A 710 2.60 -2.97 20.01
N GLY A 711 2.75 -1.68 20.29
CA GLY A 711 3.82 -1.17 21.17
C GLY A 711 3.68 -1.55 22.66
N PHE A 712 4.82 -1.81 23.31
CA PHE A 712 4.95 -2.27 24.71
C PHE A 712 4.44 -3.70 24.98
N GLY A 713 3.71 -3.92 26.08
CA GLY A 713 3.21 -5.23 26.51
C GLY A 713 1.75 -5.43 26.12
N SER A 714 1.22 -6.65 26.34
CA SER A 714 -0.18 -6.96 26.01
C SER A 714 -1.22 -6.20 26.85
N ASP A 715 -0.78 -5.56 27.93
CA ASP A 715 -1.59 -4.67 28.78
C ASP A 715 -1.80 -3.26 28.18
N ILE A 716 -0.93 -2.79 27.28
CA ILE A 716 -1.03 -1.44 26.70
C ILE A 716 -1.20 -1.49 25.17
N GLY A 717 -0.34 -2.23 24.48
CA GLY A 717 -0.36 -2.27 23.01
C GLY A 717 -1.52 -3.09 22.49
N MET A 718 -1.62 -4.35 22.94
CA MET A 718 -2.61 -5.30 22.44
C MET A 718 -4.04 -4.92 22.84
N GLU A 719 -4.26 -4.39 24.05
CA GLU A 719 -5.54 -3.80 24.49
C GLU A 719 -6.04 -2.76 23.49
N LYS A 720 -5.23 -1.73 23.22
CA LYS A 720 -5.59 -0.64 22.30
C LYS A 720 -5.63 -1.07 20.84
N PHE A 721 -4.84 -2.06 20.46
CA PHE A 721 -4.91 -2.69 19.14
C PHE A 721 -6.29 -3.32 18.91
N PHE A 722 -6.87 -3.99 19.91
CA PHE A 722 -8.23 -4.53 19.82
C PHE A 722 -9.29 -3.43 20.00
N ASP A 723 -9.32 -2.75 21.15
CA ASP A 723 -10.42 -1.86 21.53
C ASP A 723 -10.44 -0.51 20.80
N ILE A 724 -9.34 -0.08 20.19
CA ILE A 724 -9.27 1.15 19.37
C ILE A 724 -9.04 0.82 17.89
N LYS A 725 -7.96 0.12 17.52
CA LYS A 725 -7.56 -0.05 16.11
C LYS A 725 -8.45 -1.05 15.35
N CYS A 726 -8.71 -2.24 15.91
CA CYS A 726 -9.64 -3.21 15.32
C CYS A 726 -11.09 -2.65 15.32
N ARG A 727 -11.50 -2.00 16.42
CA ARG A 727 -12.81 -1.31 16.50
C ARG A 727 -12.98 -0.21 15.45
N THR A 728 -11.94 0.56 15.16
CA THR A 728 -11.94 1.63 14.15
C THR A 728 -11.98 1.09 12.72
N SER A 729 -11.23 0.02 12.45
CA SER A 729 -11.03 -0.52 11.10
C SER A 729 -12.05 -1.57 10.69
N GLY A 730 -12.77 -2.16 11.65
CA GLY A 730 -13.62 -3.33 11.43
C GLY A 730 -12.84 -4.63 11.20
N LEU A 731 -11.50 -4.59 11.25
CA LEU A 731 -10.65 -5.78 11.11
C LEU A 731 -10.75 -6.66 12.35
N LYS A 732 -10.75 -7.98 12.15
CA LYS A 732 -10.70 -8.98 13.22
C LYS A 732 -9.35 -9.69 13.21
N PRO A 733 -8.66 -9.85 14.35
CA PRO A 733 -7.46 -10.67 14.48
C PRO A 733 -7.80 -12.16 14.45
N ASP A 734 -7.00 -12.95 13.75
CA ASP A 734 -7.07 -14.42 13.76
C ASP A 734 -6.16 -15.04 14.84
N ALA A 735 -5.04 -14.38 15.20
CA ALA A 735 -4.11 -14.86 16.22
C ALA A 735 -3.30 -13.75 16.90
N VAL A 736 -2.82 -14.04 18.13
CA VAL A 736 -1.79 -13.26 18.84
C VAL A 736 -0.47 -14.05 18.86
N VAL A 737 0.64 -13.38 18.56
CA VAL A 737 1.99 -13.87 18.90
C VAL A 737 2.48 -13.08 20.11
N LEU A 738 2.70 -13.75 21.24
CA LEU A 738 3.12 -13.13 22.51
C LEU A 738 4.60 -13.44 22.78
N VAL A 739 5.45 -12.41 22.66
CA VAL A 739 6.90 -12.53 22.75
C VAL A 739 7.43 -12.42 24.19
N ALA A 740 8.32 -13.33 24.57
CA ALA A 740 9.04 -13.35 25.84
C ALA A 740 10.52 -13.77 25.67
N THR A 741 11.37 -13.42 26.64
CA THR A 741 12.76 -13.92 26.76
C THR A 741 12.99 -14.45 28.17
N ILE A 742 13.87 -15.46 28.32
CA ILE A 742 14.22 -16.03 29.64
C ILE A 742 14.77 -14.94 30.58
N ARG A 743 15.60 -14.04 30.05
CA ARG A 743 16.20 -12.92 30.81
C ARG A 743 15.15 -11.93 31.33
N ALA A 744 14.14 -11.58 30.54
CA ALA A 744 13.05 -10.71 30.99
C ALA A 744 12.19 -11.38 32.09
N LEU A 745 11.92 -12.68 31.97
CA LEU A 745 11.22 -13.45 33.01
C LEU A 745 12.03 -13.55 34.30
N LYS A 746 13.35 -13.82 34.21
CA LYS A 746 14.27 -13.77 35.37
C LYS A 746 14.21 -12.41 36.09
N MET A 747 14.11 -11.30 35.37
CA MET A 747 13.95 -9.96 35.97
C MET A 747 12.59 -9.79 36.66
N HIS A 748 11.50 -10.32 36.08
CA HIS A 748 10.19 -10.29 36.73
C HIS A 748 10.10 -11.19 37.96
N GLY A 749 10.88 -12.26 38.04
CA GLY A 749 10.98 -13.13 39.22
C GLY A 749 11.82 -12.60 40.39
N GLY A 750 12.27 -11.35 40.33
CA GLY A 750 13.11 -10.72 41.37
C GLY A 750 14.59 -10.61 41.02
N GLY A 751 14.97 -10.87 39.76
CA GLY A 751 16.33 -10.68 39.28
C GLY A 751 16.87 -9.26 39.53
N PRO A 752 18.19 -9.11 39.75
CA PRO A 752 18.77 -7.85 40.22
C PRO A 752 18.64 -6.71 39.19
N PRO A 753 18.58 -5.43 39.64
CA PRO A 753 18.45 -4.29 38.73
C PRO A 753 19.56 -4.22 37.66
N VAL A 754 19.16 -3.93 36.42
CA VAL A 754 20.04 -3.84 35.24
C VAL A 754 20.27 -2.38 34.89
N THR A 755 21.53 -1.93 35.01
CA THR A 755 21.96 -0.58 34.61
C THR A 755 22.58 -0.64 33.20
N PRO A 756 22.13 0.19 32.24
CA PRO A 756 22.73 0.24 30.90
C PRO A 756 24.24 0.52 30.94
N GLY A 757 25.00 -0.09 30.04
CA GLY A 757 26.47 0.01 30.03
C GLY A 757 27.21 -0.75 31.14
N SER A 758 26.50 -1.33 32.12
CA SER A 758 27.08 -2.25 33.10
C SER A 758 27.06 -3.69 32.59
N PRO A 759 28.03 -4.56 32.95
CA PRO A 759 27.96 -5.99 32.68
C PRO A 759 26.68 -6.62 33.27
N LEU A 760 26.10 -7.59 32.56
CA LEU A 760 25.00 -8.39 33.11
C LEU A 760 25.49 -9.21 34.31
N LYS A 761 24.68 -9.28 35.36
CA LYS A 761 24.99 -10.11 36.53
C LYS A 761 24.74 -11.59 36.22
N LYS A 762 25.39 -12.47 37.00
CA LYS A 762 25.37 -13.94 36.83
C LYS A 762 23.96 -14.49 36.69
N GLU A 763 23.01 -13.96 37.46
CA GLU A 763 21.60 -14.32 37.48
C GLU A 763 20.88 -14.20 36.12
N TYR A 764 21.47 -13.51 35.13
CA TYR A 764 20.96 -13.36 33.75
C TYR A 764 21.76 -14.11 32.67
N VAL A 765 22.88 -14.74 33.03
CA VAL A 765 23.79 -15.44 32.11
C VAL A 765 24.14 -16.87 32.55
N GLU A 766 23.78 -17.24 33.77
CA GLU A 766 23.79 -18.60 34.33
C GLU A 766 22.34 -19.10 34.50
N GLU A 767 22.18 -20.40 34.68
CA GLU A 767 20.86 -21.03 34.88
C GLU A 767 20.23 -20.59 36.22
N ASN A 768 18.97 -20.18 36.19
CA ASN A 768 18.16 -19.90 37.38
C ASN A 768 16.67 -20.15 37.10
N VAL A 769 16.30 -21.43 37.18
CA VAL A 769 14.92 -21.93 37.02
C VAL A 769 13.96 -21.35 38.08
N GLU A 770 14.45 -20.98 39.27
CA GLU A 770 13.63 -20.39 40.33
C GLU A 770 13.19 -18.95 39.99
N LEU A 771 14.11 -18.10 39.51
CA LEU A 771 13.77 -16.76 39.03
C LEU A 771 12.80 -16.82 37.85
N ILE A 772 12.93 -17.81 36.95
CA ILE A 772 11.94 -18.01 35.87
C ILE A 772 10.58 -18.36 36.47
N ARG A 773 10.50 -19.37 37.34
CA ARG A 773 9.25 -19.80 37.99
C ARG A 773 8.56 -18.64 38.71
N ASN A 774 9.33 -17.80 39.40
CA ASN A 774 8.84 -16.62 40.08
C ASN A 774 8.37 -15.53 39.09
N GLY A 775 8.95 -15.44 37.89
CA GLY A 775 8.59 -14.49 36.83
C GLY A 775 7.47 -14.92 35.88
N LEU A 776 7.12 -16.21 35.84
CA LEU A 776 6.02 -16.78 35.04
C LEU A 776 4.67 -16.05 35.21
N PRO A 777 4.24 -15.54 36.39
CA PRO A 777 2.96 -14.86 36.53
C PRO A 777 2.79 -13.66 35.58
N ASN A 778 3.87 -12.96 35.19
CA ASN A 778 3.80 -11.92 34.17
C ASN A 778 3.39 -12.49 32.80
N LEU A 779 4.05 -13.55 32.32
CA LEU A 779 3.69 -14.23 31.08
C LEU A 779 2.27 -14.79 31.12
N ILE A 780 1.92 -15.49 32.20
CA ILE A 780 0.58 -16.06 32.42
C ILE A 780 -0.48 -14.96 32.36
N LYS A 781 -0.23 -13.80 32.98
CA LYS A 781 -1.14 -12.66 32.93
C LYS A 781 -1.26 -12.08 31.51
N HIS A 782 -0.16 -12.01 30.75
CA HIS A 782 -0.21 -11.54 29.37
C HIS A 782 -0.87 -12.53 28.39
N ILE A 783 -0.78 -13.85 28.63
CA ILE A 783 -1.55 -14.89 27.90
C ILE A 783 -3.05 -14.74 28.21
N SER A 784 -3.40 -14.67 29.51
CA SER A 784 -4.78 -14.47 29.96
C SER A 784 -5.42 -13.21 29.36
N ASN A 785 -4.65 -12.12 29.23
CA ASN A 785 -5.08 -10.90 28.56
C ASN A 785 -5.36 -11.09 27.06
N GLY A 786 -4.73 -12.04 26.37
CA GLY A 786 -4.98 -12.34 24.95
C GLY A 786 -6.21 -13.23 24.76
N VAL A 787 -6.25 -14.35 25.49
CA VAL A 787 -7.37 -15.31 25.49
C VAL A 787 -8.70 -14.62 25.84
N LYS A 788 -8.66 -13.58 26.69
CA LYS A 788 -9.79 -12.74 27.08
C LYS A 788 -10.52 -12.01 25.94
N PHE A 789 -9.93 -11.87 24.75
CA PHE A 789 -10.59 -11.31 23.56
C PHE A 789 -11.14 -12.39 22.61
N GLY A 790 -11.09 -13.68 22.99
CA GLY A 790 -11.47 -14.80 22.11
C GLY A 790 -10.48 -15.07 20.98
N VAL A 791 -9.26 -14.54 21.07
CA VAL A 791 -8.18 -14.72 20.08
C VAL A 791 -7.18 -15.76 20.59
N PRO A 792 -6.83 -16.78 19.80
CA PRO A 792 -5.83 -17.77 20.20
C PRO A 792 -4.42 -17.16 20.30
N VAL A 793 -3.65 -17.63 21.27
CA VAL A 793 -2.34 -17.07 21.64
C VAL A 793 -1.23 -18.08 21.39
N VAL A 794 -0.25 -17.71 20.55
CA VAL A 794 1.01 -18.44 20.37
C VAL A 794 2.11 -17.69 21.12
N VAL A 795 2.82 -18.37 22.02
CA VAL A 795 3.94 -17.76 22.75
C VAL A 795 5.25 -17.99 21.99
N ALA A 796 5.97 -16.91 21.71
CA ALA A 796 7.28 -16.94 21.08
C ALA A 796 8.37 -16.67 22.14
N ILE A 797 9.18 -17.68 22.42
CA ILE A 797 10.28 -17.63 23.40
C ILE A 797 11.56 -17.32 22.61
N ASN A 798 11.95 -16.05 22.55
CA ASN A 798 13.19 -15.65 21.89
C ASN A 798 14.39 -16.10 22.73
N ALA A 799 15.21 -16.99 22.17
CA ALA A 799 16.33 -17.61 22.87
C ALA A 799 17.61 -16.78 22.76
N HIS A 800 18.34 -16.66 23.87
CA HIS A 800 19.73 -16.19 23.90
C HIS A 800 20.71 -17.34 24.10
N SER A 801 21.98 -17.11 23.76
CA SER A 801 23.09 -18.08 23.89
C SER A 801 23.45 -18.51 25.33
N THR A 802 22.75 -17.99 26.34
CA THR A 802 22.90 -18.36 27.77
C THR A 802 21.71 -19.13 28.32
N ASP A 803 20.65 -19.26 27.54
CA ASP A 803 19.36 -19.78 28.02
C ASP A 803 19.37 -21.30 27.87
N THR A 804 19.10 -22.04 28.95
CA THR A 804 19.27 -23.51 28.95
C THR A 804 18.00 -24.25 28.49
N PRO A 805 18.10 -25.52 28.03
CA PRO A 805 16.91 -26.31 27.69
C PRO A 805 15.90 -26.44 28.83
N ALA A 806 16.36 -26.52 30.09
CA ALA A 806 15.47 -26.60 31.25
C ALA A 806 14.70 -25.29 31.50
N GLU A 807 15.33 -24.15 31.19
CA GLU A 807 14.71 -22.83 31.27
C GLU A 807 13.66 -22.61 30.18
N LEU A 808 13.97 -23.05 28.95
CA LEU A 808 13.12 -22.92 27.79
C LEU A 808 11.86 -23.82 27.89
N GLU A 809 12.03 -25.09 28.25
CA GLU A 809 10.90 -26.02 28.39
C GLU A 809 9.98 -25.65 29.57
N LEU A 810 10.50 -25.15 30.71
CA LEU A 810 9.64 -24.65 31.80
C LEU A 810 8.70 -23.52 31.34
N VAL A 811 9.19 -22.58 30.54
CA VAL A 811 8.37 -21.46 30.04
C VAL A 811 7.33 -21.95 29.03
N LYS A 812 7.69 -22.93 28.20
CA LYS A 812 6.83 -23.56 27.19
C LYS A 812 5.71 -24.41 27.82
N GLU A 813 6.03 -25.26 28.79
CA GLU A 813 5.05 -26.02 29.58
C GLU A 813 4.09 -25.06 30.31
N ALA A 814 4.63 -24.05 31.00
CA ALA A 814 3.82 -23.07 31.74
C ALA A 814 2.91 -22.25 30.82
N ALA A 815 3.37 -21.88 29.62
CA ALA A 815 2.55 -21.15 28.65
C ALA A 815 1.34 -21.98 28.20
N ILE A 816 1.56 -23.23 27.79
CA ILE A 816 0.50 -24.14 27.33
C ILE A 816 -0.48 -24.45 28.46
N ALA A 817 0.03 -24.75 29.67
CA ALA A 817 -0.78 -25.02 30.85
C ALA A 817 -1.65 -23.83 31.31
N ASN A 818 -1.35 -22.60 30.87
CA ASN A 818 -2.10 -21.39 31.16
C ASN A 818 -2.85 -20.81 29.94
N GLY A 819 -3.11 -21.64 28.93
CA GLY A 819 -4.04 -21.33 27.84
C GLY A 819 -3.42 -20.77 26.56
N ALA A 820 -2.09 -20.80 26.40
CA ALA A 820 -1.49 -20.59 25.09
C ALA A 820 -1.79 -21.80 24.19
N THR A 821 -2.24 -21.54 22.96
CA THR A 821 -2.56 -22.57 21.94
C THR A 821 -1.30 -23.28 21.43
N SER A 822 -0.15 -22.59 21.48
CA SER A 822 1.18 -23.15 21.24
C SER A 822 2.25 -22.30 21.94
N ALA A 823 3.41 -22.88 22.21
CA ALA A 823 4.59 -22.18 22.71
C ALA A 823 5.85 -22.70 21.99
N VAL A 824 6.62 -21.78 21.41
CA VAL A 824 7.69 -22.09 20.44
C VAL A 824 8.97 -21.36 20.81
N VAL A 825 10.11 -22.07 20.81
CA VAL A 825 11.44 -21.48 20.98
C VAL A 825 11.91 -20.91 19.63
N CYS A 826 12.43 -19.69 19.65
CA CYS A 826 12.73 -18.91 18.46
C CYS A 826 14.20 -18.47 18.44
N THR A 827 14.91 -18.76 17.35
CA THR A 827 16.34 -18.43 17.16
C THR A 827 16.59 -17.47 15.98
N HIS A 828 15.55 -16.89 15.39
CA HIS A 828 15.63 -16.04 14.19
C HIS A 828 16.57 -14.83 14.30
N TRP A 829 16.88 -14.35 15.51
CA TRP A 829 17.95 -13.36 15.73
C TRP A 829 19.33 -13.90 15.28
N ALA A 830 19.62 -15.18 15.48
CA ALA A 830 20.88 -15.81 15.06
C ALA A 830 20.79 -16.48 13.67
N ASP A 831 19.58 -16.84 13.21
CA ASP A 831 19.37 -17.79 12.11
C ASP A 831 18.41 -17.31 11.00
N GLY A 832 17.86 -16.10 11.08
CA GLY A 832 16.92 -15.55 10.10
C GLY A 832 15.56 -16.26 10.09
N GLY A 833 14.87 -16.31 8.93
CA GLY A 833 13.58 -16.98 8.79
C GLY A 833 13.63 -18.48 9.16
N GLN A 834 14.78 -19.12 8.95
CA GLN A 834 15.04 -20.50 9.37
C GLN A 834 14.91 -20.70 10.89
N GLY A 835 15.19 -19.67 11.70
CA GLY A 835 15.01 -19.68 13.17
C GLY A 835 13.60 -19.35 13.66
N ALA A 836 12.60 -19.33 12.76
CA ALA A 836 11.19 -19.08 13.07
C ALA A 836 10.21 -20.03 12.32
N LEU A 837 10.69 -21.11 11.70
CA LEU A 837 9.81 -22.04 10.95
C LEU A 837 8.69 -22.63 11.81
N ASP A 838 9.03 -23.09 13.01
CA ASP A 838 8.07 -23.69 13.97
C ASP A 838 7.03 -22.66 14.44
N LEU A 839 7.41 -21.37 14.50
CA LEU A 839 6.50 -20.27 14.82
C LEU A 839 5.56 -19.99 13.64
N ALA A 840 6.08 -20.04 12.40
CA ALA A 840 5.26 -19.93 11.20
C ALA A 840 4.26 -21.08 11.08
N ASP A 841 4.67 -22.33 11.36
CA ASP A 841 3.77 -23.48 11.40
C ASP A 841 2.71 -23.31 12.50
N ALA A 842 3.09 -22.88 13.70
CA ALA A 842 2.14 -22.61 14.77
C ALA A 842 1.13 -21.52 14.37
N VAL A 843 1.58 -20.44 13.74
CA VAL A 843 0.70 -19.35 13.26
C VAL A 843 -0.22 -19.81 12.12
N ILE A 844 0.26 -20.59 11.15
CA ILE A 844 -0.58 -21.18 10.09
C ILE A 844 -1.64 -22.11 10.69
N ASN A 845 -1.25 -23.02 11.58
CA ASN A 845 -2.16 -23.98 12.21
C ASN A 845 -3.22 -23.32 13.10
N VAL A 846 -2.88 -22.21 13.75
CA VAL A 846 -3.81 -21.44 14.59
C VAL A 846 -4.72 -20.56 13.74
N THR A 847 -4.19 -19.81 12.77
CA THR A 847 -5.00 -18.95 11.90
C THR A 847 -5.90 -19.72 10.94
N GLY A 848 -5.64 -21.01 10.70
CA GLY A 848 -6.56 -21.93 10.01
C GLY A 848 -7.87 -22.23 10.78
N GLN A 849 -7.95 -21.87 12.08
CA GLN A 849 -9.12 -22.08 12.93
C GLN A 849 -9.94 -20.79 13.07
N PRO A 850 -11.24 -20.87 13.41
CA PRO A 850 -12.05 -19.67 13.66
C PRO A 850 -11.71 -19.04 15.02
N SER A 851 -11.45 -17.73 15.04
CA SER A 851 -11.35 -16.92 16.26
C SER A 851 -12.71 -16.31 16.65
N ASP A 852 -13.04 -16.28 17.94
CA ASP A 852 -14.27 -15.66 18.45
C ASP A 852 -14.00 -14.23 18.96
N PHE A 853 -13.44 -13.39 18.07
CA PHE A 853 -12.97 -12.06 18.45
C PHE A 853 -14.11 -11.15 18.94
N HIS A 854 -14.00 -10.73 20.20
CA HIS A 854 -14.86 -9.77 20.87
C HIS A 854 -14.05 -8.70 21.62
N PHE A 855 -14.66 -7.54 21.85
CA PHE A 855 -14.04 -6.42 22.54
C PHE A 855 -14.05 -6.60 24.06
N LEU A 856 -13.15 -5.92 24.79
CA LEU A 856 -13.13 -5.99 26.25
C LEU A 856 -14.34 -5.28 26.86
N TYR A 857 -14.83 -4.20 26.24
CA TYR A 857 -15.94 -3.39 26.73
C TYR A 857 -16.81 -2.86 25.58
N GLU A 858 -18.07 -2.56 25.89
CA GLU A 858 -18.96 -1.85 24.97
C GLU A 858 -18.84 -0.33 25.11
N LEU A 859 -19.24 0.39 24.05
CA LEU A 859 -19.07 1.84 23.97
C LEU A 859 -20.13 2.62 24.75
N ASP A 860 -21.23 2.01 25.16
CA ASP A 860 -22.31 2.60 25.95
C ASP A 860 -21.97 2.74 27.45
N LEU A 861 -21.09 1.87 27.97
CA LEU A 861 -20.57 1.92 29.35
C LEU A 861 -19.99 3.30 29.69
N SER A 862 -20.10 3.69 30.97
CA SER A 862 -19.53 4.95 31.44
C SER A 862 -18.00 4.95 31.30
N ILE A 863 -17.40 6.14 31.26
CA ILE A 863 -15.93 6.29 31.28
C ILE A 863 -15.34 5.59 32.52
N GLU A 864 -16.04 5.64 33.66
CA GLU A 864 -15.62 5.06 34.93
C GLU A 864 -15.68 3.53 34.90
N ASP A 865 -16.75 2.95 34.35
CA ASP A 865 -16.89 1.49 34.17
C ASP A 865 -15.84 0.94 33.20
N LYS A 866 -15.57 1.66 32.09
CA LYS A 866 -14.52 1.31 31.13
C LYS A 866 -13.13 1.33 31.78
N ILE A 867 -12.80 2.36 32.58
CA ILE A 867 -11.53 2.41 33.34
C ILE A 867 -11.46 1.23 34.32
N ASN A 868 -12.51 1.00 35.10
CA ASN A 868 -12.56 -0.11 36.07
C ASN A 868 -12.39 -1.47 35.40
N LYS A 869 -13.02 -1.69 34.23
CA LYS A 869 -12.92 -2.96 33.50
C LYS A 869 -11.50 -3.20 32.98
N ILE A 870 -10.87 -2.21 32.34
CA ILE A 870 -9.46 -2.34 31.90
C ILE A 870 -8.53 -2.54 33.10
N ALA A 871 -8.68 -1.74 34.17
CA ALA A 871 -7.84 -1.82 35.36
C ALA A 871 -7.90 -3.19 36.04
N ARG A 872 -9.10 -3.72 36.26
CA ARG A 872 -9.31 -5.03 36.87
C ARG A 872 -8.90 -6.16 35.93
N GLU A 873 -9.37 -6.15 34.69
CA GLU A 873 -9.26 -7.30 33.80
C GLU A 873 -7.93 -7.38 33.06
N MET A 874 -7.27 -6.26 32.74
CA MET A 874 -5.97 -6.24 32.04
C MET A 874 -4.79 -6.06 32.99
N TYR A 875 -4.92 -5.27 34.06
CA TYR A 875 -3.80 -4.99 34.98
C TYR A 875 -3.84 -5.79 36.28
N GLY A 876 -5.02 -6.25 36.72
CA GLY A 876 -5.20 -6.92 38.01
C GLY A 876 -5.37 -5.97 39.20
N ALA A 877 -5.73 -4.70 38.96
CA ALA A 877 -6.01 -3.74 40.02
C ALA A 877 -7.25 -4.17 40.85
N GLY A 878 -7.24 -3.87 42.15
CA GLY A 878 -8.35 -4.10 43.07
C GLY A 878 -9.29 -2.89 43.23
N GLU A 879 -8.74 -1.68 43.11
CA GLU A 879 -9.45 -0.40 43.28
C GLU A 879 -8.94 0.60 42.24
N VAL A 880 -9.83 1.44 41.71
CA VAL A 880 -9.47 2.62 40.90
C VAL A 880 -9.87 3.89 41.66
N GLU A 881 -8.93 4.82 41.82
CA GLU A 881 -9.18 6.13 42.43
C GLU A 881 -9.12 7.24 41.38
N LEU A 882 -10.22 7.98 41.26
CA LEU A 882 -10.32 9.15 40.39
C LEU A 882 -10.09 10.41 41.22
N ALA A 883 -9.08 11.22 40.86
CA ALA A 883 -8.94 12.56 41.44
C ALA A 883 -10.16 13.43 41.11
N ASP A 884 -10.54 14.38 41.97
CA ASP A 884 -11.81 15.11 41.77
C ASP A 884 -11.85 15.94 40.47
N LYS A 885 -10.69 16.45 40.02
CA LYS A 885 -10.52 17.10 38.72
C LYS A 885 -10.74 16.16 37.52
N VAL A 886 -10.70 14.84 37.72
CA VAL A 886 -11.02 13.80 36.72
C VAL A 886 -12.53 13.56 36.69
N LYS A 887 -13.18 13.43 37.85
CA LYS A 887 -14.65 13.29 37.96
C LYS A 887 -15.37 14.46 37.28
N GLN A 888 -14.95 15.69 37.57
CA GLN A 888 -15.49 16.92 36.96
C GLN A 888 -15.38 16.90 35.42
N LYS A 889 -14.24 16.45 34.88
CA LYS A 889 -14.06 16.29 33.43
C LYS A 889 -14.89 15.16 32.84
N ILE A 890 -15.10 14.06 33.56
CA ILE A 890 -15.97 12.97 33.11
C ILE A 890 -17.41 13.50 32.97
N GLU A 891 -17.91 14.32 33.90
CA GLU A 891 -19.19 15.01 33.71
C GLU A 891 -19.21 15.92 32.46
N GLU A 892 -18.15 16.72 32.23
CA GLU A 892 -18.01 17.55 31.03
C GLU A 892 -18.03 16.69 29.74
N TYR A 893 -17.34 15.55 29.74
CA TYR A 893 -17.24 14.66 28.58
C TYR A 893 -18.54 13.91 28.31
N ASN A 894 -19.28 13.54 29.37
CA ASN A 894 -20.63 12.99 29.28
C ASN A 894 -21.60 14.02 28.67
N LYS A 895 -21.55 15.29 29.10
CA LYS A 895 -22.37 16.40 28.56
C LYS A 895 -22.08 16.68 27.07
N LEU A 896 -20.90 16.32 26.58
CA LEU A 896 -20.47 16.49 25.18
C LEU A 896 -20.50 15.20 24.34
N GLY A 897 -21.05 14.10 24.89
CA GLY A 897 -21.18 12.82 24.19
C GLY A 897 -19.86 12.02 24.01
N TYR A 898 -18.75 12.50 24.54
CA TYR A 898 -17.44 11.84 24.45
C TYR A 898 -17.33 10.58 25.32
N ASN A 899 -18.33 10.31 26.17
CA ASN A 899 -18.46 9.06 26.91
C ASN A 899 -18.61 7.84 25.99
N GLN A 900 -19.11 8.02 24.76
CA GLN A 900 -19.25 6.94 23.77
C GLN A 900 -17.92 6.53 23.12
N LEU A 901 -16.82 7.26 23.36
CA LEU A 901 -15.52 6.91 22.80
C LEU A 901 -14.88 5.71 23.55
N PRO A 902 -13.97 4.96 22.90
CA PRO A 902 -13.08 4.02 23.57
C PRO A 902 -12.02 4.74 24.41
N LEU A 903 -11.37 3.99 25.31
CA LEU A 903 -10.31 4.49 26.16
C LEU A 903 -8.93 4.12 25.62
N CYS A 904 -7.97 5.01 25.84
CA CYS A 904 -6.54 4.79 25.66
C CYS A 904 -5.86 5.01 27.02
N MET A 905 -5.78 3.97 27.84
CA MET A 905 -5.16 4.05 29.17
C MET A 905 -3.68 4.42 29.06
N ALA A 906 -3.30 5.59 29.60
CA ALA A 906 -1.96 6.11 29.51
C ALA A 906 -1.23 5.91 30.84
N LYS A 907 -0.29 4.95 30.86
CA LYS A 907 0.45 4.53 32.07
C LYS A 907 1.91 4.21 31.75
N THR A 908 2.69 3.86 32.77
CA THR A 908 4.03 3.27 32.58
C THR A 908 3.95 1.91 31.88
N SER A 909 4.87 1.66 30.96
CA SER A 909 5.02 0.36 30.28
C SER A 909 5.96 -0.61 30.99
N ASN A 910 6.65 -0.20 32.07
CA ASN A 910 7.62 -1.05 32.77
C ASN A 910 6.99 -1.92 33.88
N SER A 911 5.66 -1.93 34.01
CA SER A 911 4.87 -2.60 35.04
C SER A 911 3.43 -2.76 34.55
N LEU A 912 2.66 -3.71 35.09
CA LEU A 912 1.19 -3.68 34.95
C LEU A 912 0.57 -2.52 35.74
N THR A 913 1.20 -2.10 36.82
CA THR A 913 0.72 -1.03 37.72
C THR A 913 0.98 0.38 37.16
N GLY A 914 0.71 1.42 37.97
CA GLY A 914 1.18 2.78 37.71
C GLY A 914 2.65 3.05 38.05
N ASP A 915 3.30 2.19 38.84
CA ASP A 915 4.68 2.37 39.30
C ASP A 915 5.68 1.58 38.41
N PRO A 916 6.64 2.24 37.73
CA PRO A 916 7.65 1.57 36.90
C PRO A 916 8.59 0.61 37.67
N ASN A 917 8.64 0.68 39.00
CA ASN A 917 9.53 -0.14 39.83
C ASN A 917 8.91 -1.50 40.18
N VAL A 918 7.59 -1.58 40.31
CA VAL A 918 6.88 -2.85 40.59
C VAL A 918 6.97 -3.76 39.37
N LYS A 919 7.42 -5.00 39.57
CA LYS A 919 7.58 -6.02 38.52
C LYS A 919 6.52 -7.12 38.63
N ASN A 920 6.57 -8.06 37.68
CA ASN A 920 5.74 -9.27 37.66
C ASN A 920 4.25 -8.97 37.40
N ALA A 921 3.34 -9.85 37.83
CA ALA A 921 1.89 -9.64 37.81
C ALA A 921 1.33 -9.47 39.25
N PRO A 922 1.46 -8.27 39.85
CA PRO A 922 0.83 -7.97 41.14
C PRO A 922 -0.69 -7.87 40.98
N THR A 923 -1.44 -8.23 42.03
CA THR A 923 -2.91 -8.19 42.04
C THR A 923 -3.45 -7.41 43.24
N GLY A 924 -4.64 -6.83 43.12
CA GLY A 924 -5.32 -6.14 44.22
C GLY A 924 -4.77 -4.75 44.56
N PHE A 925 -3.80 -4.24 43.79
CA PHE A 925 -3.24 -2.90 43.99
C PHE A 925 -4.24 -1.80 43.57
N LYS A 926 -4.02 -0.59 44.09
CA LYS A 926 -4.82 0.60 43.79
C LYS A 926 -4.27 1.35 42.57
N LEU A 927 -5.13 1.73 41.63
CA LEU A 927 -4.78 2.43 40.40
C LEU A 927 -5.28 3.89 40.45
N ASN A 928 -4.36 4.84 40.54
CA ASN A 928 -4.71 6.26 40.70
C ASN A 928 -4.75 6.98 39.34
N ILE A 929 -5.90 7.51 38.95
CA ILE A 929 -6.08 8.31 37.74
C ILE A 929 -5.81 9.78 38.08
N THR A 930 -4.65 10.28 37.65
CA THR A 930 -4.07 11.56 38.05
C THR A 930 -4.48 12.73 37.17
N ASP A 931 -4.93 12.48 35.94
CA ASP A 931 -5.58 13.43 35.03
C ASP A 931 -6.37 12.66 33.96
N ILE A 932 -7.19 13.36 33.17
CA ILE A 932 -7.84 12.79 31.98
C ILE A 932 -7.87 13.83 30.86
N PHE A 933 -7.76 13.38 29.62
CA PHE A 933 -8.04 14.19 28.43
C PHE A 933 -8.77 13.37 27.37
N VAL A 934 -9.04 13.95 26.20
CA VAL A 934 -9.68 13.26 25.07
C VAL A 934 -9.10 13.75 23.75
N SER A 935 -9.00 12.84 22.80
CA SER A 935 -8.54 13.03 21.42
C SER A 935 -9.75 12.89 20.50
N VAL A 936 -10.38 14.01 20.15
CA VAL A 936 -11.69 14.02 19.46
C VAL A 936 -11.56 13.71 17.97
N GLY A 937 -10.46 14.11 17.33
CA GLY A 937 -10.17 13.75 15.94
C GLY A 937 -9.65 12.31 15.81
N ALA A 938 -8.83 11.86 16.77
CA ALA A 938 -8.38 10.47 16.81
C ALA A 938 -9.49 9.50 17.29
N GLY A 939 -10.43 9.98 18.09
CA GLY A 939 -11.62 9.23 18.54
C GLY A 939 -11.44 8.40 19.80
N PHE A 940 -10.71 8.87 20.82
CA PHE A 940 -10.54 8.16 22.10
C PHE A 940 -10.30 9.09 23.30
N VAL A 941 -10.76 8.67 24.49
CA VAL A 941 -10.47 9.33 25.78
C VAL A 941 -9.17 8.78 26.36
N VAL A 942 -8.38 9.61 27.05
CA VAL A 942 -7.05 9.27 27.59
C VAL A 942 -6.98 9.51 29.11
N PRO A 943 -7.30 8.50 29.94
CA PRO A 943 -7.03 8.51 31.38
C PRO A 943 -5.55 8.37 31.67
N MET A 944 -5.01 9.21 32.55
CA MET A 944 -3.59 9.26 32.89
C MET A 944 -3.32 8.58 34.24
N VAL A 945 -2.40 7.63 34.26
CA VAL A 945 -1.89 6.96 35.46
C VAL A 945 -0.46 7.46 35.71
N GLY A 946 -0.32 8.46 36.57
CA GLY A 946 0.97 9.11 36.86
C GLY A 946 1.35 10.17 35.81
N GLU A 947 2.65 10.49 35.75
CA GLU A 947 3.20 11.43 34.75
C GLU A 947 3.78 10.69 33.53
N ILE A 948 3.65 11.30 32.35
CA ILE A 948 4.16 10.75 31.09
C ILE A 948 4.95 11.83 30.34
N MET A 949 6.18 11.50 29.97
CA MET A 949 7.09 12.42 29.28
C MET A 949 6.70 12.57 27.80
N MET A 950 6.04 13.68 27.48
CA MET A 950 5.54 14.03 26.13
C MET A 950 6.62 14.60 25.19
N MET A 951 7.74 15.02 25.76
CA MET A 951 8.91 15.55 25.06
C MET A 951 10.15 15.07 25.81
N PRO A 952 10.93 14.11 25.27
CA PRO A 952 12.14 13.62 25.91
C PRO A 952 13.23 14.71 25.99
N GLY A 953 14.40 14.34 26.50
CA GLY A 953 15.56 15.23 26.54
C GLY A 953 16.83 14.43 26.30
N LEU A 954 17.80 15.02 25.58
CA LEU A 954 19.13 14.43 25.45
C LEU A 954 19.73 14.09 26.84
N PRO A 955 20.46 12.96 26.99
CA PRO A 955 21.20 12.63 28.21
C PRO A 955 22.47 13.48 28.35
N THR A 956 23.28 13.26 29.39
CA THR A 956 24.54 14.01 29.59
C THR A 956 25.59 13.76 28.50
N ARG A 957 25.60 12.54 27.93
CA ARG A 957 26.38 12.18 26.74
C ARG A 957 25.41 11.63 25.68
N PRO A 958 24.82 12.50 24.83
CA PRO A 958 24.03 12.06 23.67
C PRO A 958 24.89 11.31 22.66
N ALA A 959 24.25 10.50 21.82
CA ALA A 959 24.92 9.69 20.80
C ALA A 959 25.55 10.51 19.67
N ILE A 960 25.10 11.76 19.46
CA ILE A 960 25.67 12.70 18.47
C ILE A 960 27.18 12.95 18.59
N TYR A 961 27.80 12.66 19.73
CA TYR A 961 29.25 12.78 19.90
C TYR A 961 30.06 11.71 19.17
N ASP A 962 29.41 10.62 18.76
CA ASP A 962 30.04 9.48 18.11
C ASP A 962 29.63 9.39 16.62
N MET A 963 28.76 10.29 16.15
CA MET A 963 28.17 10.28 14.80
C MET A 963 28.91 11.23 13.85
N ASP A 964 29.20 10.76 12.65
CA ASP A 964 29.72 11.57 11.54
C ASP A 964 29.24 11.00 10.18
N TRP A 965 29.53 11.70 9.09
CA TRP A 965 29.32 11.23 7.72
C TRP A 965 30.67 11.16 6.99
N ASN A 966 31.09 9.95 6.66
CA ASN A 966 32.39 9.68 6.09
C ASN A 966 32.42 10.07 4.60
N SER A 967 33.14 11.14 4.27
CA SER A 967 33.20 11.69 2.90
C SER A 967 34.01 10.85 1.90
N GLU A 968 34.71 9.80 2.33
CA GLU A 968 35.44 8.88 1.44
C GLU A 968 34.61 7.64 1.09
N THR A 969 33.76 7.16 2.01
CA THR A 969 32.92 5.96 1.82
C THR A 969 31.43 6.26 1.57
N ASP A 970 30.98 7.50 1.80
CA ASP A 970 29.57 7.93 1.83
C ASP A 970 28.72 7.24 2.92
N GLU A 971 29.37 6.66 3.94
CA GLU A 971 28.71 5.94 5.04
C GLU A 971 28.45 6.85 6.26
N ILE A 972 27.35 6.58 7.00
CA ILE A 972 27.09 7.22 8.29
C ILE A 972 27.72 6.40 9.42
N GLU A 973 28.51 7.04 10.26
CA GLU A 973 29.15 6.44 11.43
C GLU A 973 28.36 6.73 12.73
N GLY A 974 28.56 5.92 13.76
CA GLY A 974 28.06 6.19 15.13
C GLY A 974 26.55 6.11 15.40
N LEU A 975 25.70 6.02 14.38
CA LEU A 975 24.24 6.12 14.47
C LEU A 975 23.59 5.03 15.36
N PHE A 976 24.27 3.89 15.52
CA PHE A 976 23.77 2.68 16.19
C PHE A 976 24.78 2.10 17.19
#